data_AF-A0A6S6WRJ5-F1
#
_entry.id   AF-A0A6S6WRJ5-F1
#
_cell.length_a   1.000
_cell.length_b   1.000
_cell.length_c   1.000
_cell.angle_alpha   90.00
_cell.angle_beta   90.00
_cell.angle_gamma   90.00
#
_symmetry.space_group_name_H-M   'P 1'
#
loop_
_entity.id
_entity.type
_entity.pdbx_description
1 polymer ?
#
loop_
_entity_poly.entity_id
_entity_poly.type
_entity_poly.pdbx_seq_one_letter_code
_entity_poly.pdbx_strand_id
1 'polypeptide(L)'
;MELFAQLFEHLPELHVIVCQPCATAIPPAQVVTHLKERHPKVAVATRKSLAAIVHALPDLAWSPGDVRVPKPAKEPIAGLQSRGDGLVCLLERCWYTCISLQGIQKHCKEEHGWVNQQKRGGDMRQKSKHASNRIWRDGQCCQRLFRAVGWPAYVAVETSVEAANLEDISQRVKADRQHQREEREAAMAKEKIKEGIRSQADPWLELTGWVPHLQAFDSSQAEVVGRLTLEIIERREAGAESNERPFYSRHRVGTIKKYSQKLVSILCYLWRTYDQIERPPYKLTGRQDALLWSLKQIARTADAAQKEQLEERCLRLWMALLDHTLLDDEHQSALLSGVAVLGLKPDHHGSGWVPAHEFSPTLSALITTSKALVVHYARCQREEALQKDADTAPTAYELVRDMADRFMTLSDFKGTPSPMNRMLRLRTLARSQSRRRNTPGIVSWDRDRLLVDKQSFSLADLRSMVKGLYETARWQLFKDVLLLDLDERDCVRPGTTTLPEVSVDQLVDQPAELATGWSFLKHPDNHLDGWQDWLLDRVLEEAPLRERFIRGMDNTQQPEQTLWRDDAVARYMKGVRRFKESLFTLVHLSAGAPARGTEITSIQCENSADGVGYRGVFLEGGLVSFTTTYHKGYSFSKRVKTIHRYVPQEVSELVVYFLGLGRPFIDDLQMLHNGVARPTAFLWEPEPEEQWEDDSDSEEIDDGDEYGEADREKAQSANPDGY
;
A
#
# COMPACT_ATOMS: atom_id res chain seq x y z
N MET A 1 37.79 -54.65 -26.06
CA MET A 1 37.72 -53.18 -26.14
C MET A 1 36.35 -52.71 -26.63
N GLU A 2 35.78 -53.27 -27.71
CA GLU A 2 34.45 -52.85 -28.22
C GLU A 2 33.31 -52.90 -27.19
N LEU A 3 33.15 -54.01 -26.46
CA LEU A 3 32.09 -54.13 -25.45
C LEU A 3 32.29 -53.20 -24.23
N PHE A 4 33.55 -52.81 -23.96
CA PHE A 4 33.84 -51.84 -22.90
C PHE A 4 33.34 -50.46 -23.30
N ALA A 5 33.69 -50.00 -24.51
CA ALA A 5 33.24 -48.71 -25.05
C ALA A 5 31.73 -48.62 -25.27
N GLN A 6 31.01 -49.75 -25.40
CA GLN A 6 29.55 -49.79 -25.48
C GLN A 6 28.84 -49.62 -24.12
N LEU A 7 29.52 -49.91 -23.02
CA LEU A 7 28.91 -49.90 -21.68
C LEU A 7 29.50 -48.82 -20.78
N PHE A 8 30.78 -48.51 -20.94
CA PHE A 8 31.53 -47.63 -20.07
C PHE A 8 32.30 -46.58 -20.88
N GLU A 9 32.24 -45.36 -20.35
CA GLU A 9 33.07 -44.24 -20.78
C GLU A 9 34.06 -43.94 -19.65
N HIS A 10 35.35 -43.96 -19.99
CA HIS A 10 36.40 -43.60 -19.04
C HIS A 10 36.65 -42.10 -19.13
N LEU A 11 36.56 -41.40 -18.00
CA LEU A 11 36.81 -39.97 -17.88
C LEU A 11 38.03 -39.75 -16.97
N PRO A 12 39.26 -39.77 -17.52
CA PRO A 12 40.50 -39.67 -16.74
C PRO A 12 40.58 -38.37 -15.94
N GLU A 13 40.11 -37.26 -16.51
CA GLU A 13 40.12 -35.93 -15.86
C GLU A 13 39.32 -35.90 -14.53
N LEU A 14 38.25 -36.70 -14.47
CA LEU A 14 37.36 -36.77 -13.30
C LEU A 14 37.68 -37.93 -12.36
N HIS A 15 38.59 -38.80 -12.79
CA HIS A 15 38.93 -40.07 -12.17
C HIS A 15 37.77 -41.06 -12.06
N VAL A 16 36.84 -41.08 -13.03
CA VAL A 16 35.63 -41.93 -12.97
C VAL A 16 35.39 -42.72 -14.25
N ILE A 17 34.62 -43.82 -14.11
CA ILE A 17 33.96 -44.49 -15.24
C ILE A 17 32.45 -44.24 -15.17
N VAL A 18 31.86 -43.87 -16.31
CA VAL A 18 30.42 -43.66 -16.44
C VAL A 18 29.80 -44.82 -17.20
N CYS A 19 28.78 -45.45 -16.62
CA CYS A 19 27.99 -46.44 -17.33
C CYS A 19 27.01 -45.71 -18.25
N GLN A 20 27.22 -45.79 -19.56
CA GLN A 20 26.45 -45.01 -20.54
C GLN A 20 24.95 -45.35 -20.51
N PRO A 21 24.50 -46.62 -20.47
CA PRO A 21 23.08 -46.92 -20.42
C PRO A 21 22.41 -46.56 -19.07
N CYS A 22 23.16 -46.53 -17.97
CA CYS A 22 22.63 -46.19 -16.64
C CYS A 22 22.76 -44.71 -16.29
N ALA A 23 23.47 -43.94 -17.11
CA ALA A 23 23.79 -42.53 -16.93
C ALA A 23 24.31 -42.18 -15.52
N THR A 24 25.25 -42.98 -15.00
CA THR A 24 25.82 -42.78 -13.66
C THR A 24 27.25 -43.30 -13.58
N ALA A 25 28.08 -42.64 -12.78
CA ALA A 25 29.41 -43.09 -12.45
C ALA A 25 29.37 -44.32 -11.52
N ILE A 26 30.28 -45.27 -11.76
CA ILE A 26 30.34 -46.54 -11.03
C ILE A 26 31.67 -46.62 -10.27
N PRO A 27 31.66 -46.86 -8.95
CA PRO A 27 32.90 -47.10 -8.21
C PRO A 27 33.62 -48.33 -8.80
N PRO A 28 34.95 -48.29 -9.03
CA PRO A 28 35.68 -49.40 -9.63
C PRO A 28 35.46 -50.75 -8.91
N ALA A 29 35.40 -50.73 -7.57
CA ALA A 29 35.14 -51.91 -6.75
C ALA A 29 33.71 -52.50 -6.90
N GLN A 30 32.75 -51.72 -7.42
CA GLN A 30 31.35 -52.12 -7.55
C GLN A 30 30.96 -52.51 -8.98
N VAL A 31 31.89 -52.49 -9.95
CA VAL A 31 31.59 -52.78 -11.37
C VAL A 31 30.94 -54.14 -11.58
N VAL A 32 31.44 -55.19 -10.92
CA VAL A 32 30.88 -56.54 -11.05
C VAL A 32 29.44 -56.59 -10.52
N THR A 33 29.20 -55.96 -9.37
CA THR A 33 27.87 -55.87 -8.74
C THR A 33 26.90 -55.07 -9.60
N HIS A 34 27.34 -53.91 -10.10
CA HIS A 34 26.58 -53.07 -11.02
C HIS A 34 26.18 -53.83 -12.29
N LEU A 35 27.13 -54.50 -12.95
CA LEU A 35 26.85 -55.29 -14.15
C LEU A 35 25.89 -56.46 -13.86
N LYS A 36 25.97 -57.06 -12.66
CA LYS A 36 25.04 -58.11 -12.25
C LYS A 36 23.61 -57.61 -12.09
N GLU A 37 23.43 -56.44 -11.50
CA GLU A 37 22.12 -55.89 -11.16
C GLU A 37 21.46 -55.11 -12.30
N ARG A 38 22.24 -54.30 -13.04
CA ARG A 38 21.73 -53.40 -14.08
C ARG A 38 21.89 -53.94 -15.50
N HIS A 39 22.81 -54.88 -15.70
CA HIS A 39 23.09 -55.48 -17.00
C HIS A 39 23.04 -57.02 -16.95
N PRO A 40 21.91 -57.63 -16.51
CA PRO A 40 21.82 -59.08 -16.27
C PRO A 40 22.08 -59.92 -17.53
N LYS A 41 21.88 -59.34 -18.73
CA LYS A 41 22.14 -59.98 -20.03
C LYS A 41 23.62 -60.16 -20.35
N VAL A 42 24.53 -59.45 -19.67
CA VAL A 42 25.98 -59.63 -19.86
C VAL A 42 26.41 -60.91 -19.16
N ALA A 43 27.04 -61.84 -19.89
CA ALA A 43 27.47 -63.13 -19.35
C ALA A 43 28.49 -62.99 -18.20
N VAL A 44 28.47 -63.92 -17.24
CA VAL A 44 29.30 -63.85 -16.02
C VAL A 44 30.80 -63.78 -16.33
N ALA A 45 31.27 -64.55 -17.32
CA ALA A 45 32.67 -64.51 -17.76
C ALA A 45 33.05 -63.12 -18.30
N THR A 46 32.17 -62.52 -19.10
CA THR A 46 32.34 -61.18 -19.66
C THR A 46 32.35 -60.08 -18.59
N ARG A 47 31.55 -60.21 -17.52
CA ARG A 47 31.58 -59.25 -16.38
C ARG A 47 32.94 -59.25 -15.69
N LYS A 48 33.55 -60.42 -15.50
CA LYS A 48 34.90 -60.53 -14.90
C LYS A 48 35.96 -59.91 -15.81
N SER A 49 35.87 -60.13 -17.13
CA SER A 49 36.78 -59.50 -18.10
C SER A 49 36.63 -57.99 -18.14
N LEU A 50 35.40 -57.46 -18.11
CA LEU A 50 35.16 -56.00 -18.06
C LEU A 50 35.67 -55.38 -16.75
N ALA A 51 35.47 -56.05 -15.61
CA ALA A 51 36.03 -55.59 -14.35
C ALA A 51 37.56 -55.58 -14.38
N ALA A 52 38.20 -56.62 -14.92
CA ALA A 52 39.66 -56.65 -15.07
C ALA A 52 40.19 -55.49 -15.94
N ILE A 53 39.45 -55.12 -16.99
CA ILE A 53 39.77 -53.93 -17.80
C ILE A 53 39.67 -52.66 -16.93
N VAL A 54 38.57 -52.48 -16.17
CA VAL A 54 38.43 -51.32 -15.27
C VAL A 54 39.55 -51.26 -14.23
N HIS A 55 39.90 -52.40 -13.62
CA HIS A 55 40.98 -52.48 -12.63
C HIS A 55 42.36 -52.09 -13.21
N ALA A 56 42.55 -52.22 -14.51
CA ALA A 56 43.80 -51.87 -15.20
C ALA A 56 43.82 -50.45 -15.78
N LEU A 57 42.72 -49.69 -15.70
CA LEU A 57 42.69 -48.30 -16.15
C LEU A 57 43.48 -47.40 -15.19
N PRO A 58 44.34 -46.51 -15.72
CA PRO A 58 44.98 -45.47 -14.91
C PRO A 58 43.95 -44.42 -14.48
N ASP A 59 44.30 -43.62 -13.47
CA ASP A 59 43.53 -42.44 -13.06
C ASP A 59 42.08 -42.73 -12.66
N LEU A 60 41.83 -43.79 -11.88
CA LEU A 60 40.52 -44.06 -11.29
C LEU A 60 40.49 -43.82 -9.79
N ALA A 61 39.42 -43.16 -9.32
CA ALA A 61 39.16 -42.94 -7.91
C ALA A 61 38.70 -44.25 -7.25
N TRP A 62 39.52 -44.76 -6.33
CA TRP A 62 39.21 -45.94 -5.53
C TRP A 62 38.50 -45.58 -4.22
N SER A 63 38.62 -44.32 -3.77
CA SER A 63 37.90 -43.78 -2.64
C SER A 63 37.10 -42.51 -3.03
N PRO A 64 36.03 -42.15 -2.29
CA PRO A 64 35.23 -40.96 -2.58
C PRO A 64 36.01 -39.64 -2.61
N GLY A 65 37.10 -39.53 -1.84
CA GLY A 65 37.93 -38.32 -1.76
C GLY A 65 38.83 -38.11 -2.97
N ASP A 66 39.06 -39.16 -3.76
CA ASP A 66 39.94 -39.11 -4.94
C ASP A 66 39.22 -38.66 -6.22
N VAL A 67 37.90 -38.45 -6.13
CA VAL A 67 37.06 -37.99 -7.25
C VAL A 67 37.35 -36.52 -7.53
N ARG A 68 37.88 -36.23 -8.72
CA ARG A 68 38.24 -34.86 -9.14
C ARG A 68 37.14 -34.22 -9.95
N VAL A 69 36.17 -33.63 -9.29
CA VAL A 69 35.11 -32.89 -10.00
C VAL A 69 35.29 -31.40 -9.75
N PRO A 70 35.41 -30.57 -10.79
CA PRO A 70 35.33 -29.12 -10.61
C PRO A 70 33.95 -28.77 -10.04
N LYS A 71 33.93 -28.07 -8.92
CA LYS A 71 32.70 -27.59 -8.29
C LYS A 71 32.68 -26.06 -8.41
N PRO A 72 31.82 -25.48 -9.26
CA PRO A 72 30.90 -26.11 -10.22
C PRO A 72 31.59 -26.59 -11.52
N ALA A 73 30.95 -27.51 -12.25
CA ALA A 73 31.45 -27.98 -13.54
C ALA A 73 31.06 -26.99 -14.64
N LYS A 74 32.00 -26.61 -15.50
CA LYS A 74 31.78 -25.62 -16.56
C LYS A 74 30.83 -26.10 -17.67
N GLU A 75 30.86 -27.40 -17.95
CA GLU A 75 30.03 -28.04 -18.98
C GLU A 75 29.39 -29.33 -18.41
N PRO A 76 28.24 -29.77 -18.93
CA PRO A 76 27.65 -31.05 -18.56
C PRO A 76 28.62 -32.21 -18.84
N ILE A 77 28.86 -33.04 -17.84
CA ILE A 77 29.69 -34.24 -17.94
C ILE A 77 29.01 -35.24 -18.88
N ALA A 78 29.75 -35.66 -19.91
CA ALA A 78 29.26 -36.61 -20.91
C ALA A 78 28.77 -37.92 -20.27
N GLY A 79 27.65 -38.44 -20.79
CA GLY A 79 27.05 -39.69 -20.31
C GLY A 79 26.25 -39.60 -19.01
N LEU A 80 26.10 -38.43 -18.38
CA LEU A 80 25.26 -38.23 -17.18
C LEU A 80 23.99 -37.43 -17.48
N GLN A 81 22.90 -37.73 -16.77
CA GLN A 81 21.63 -37.03 -16.93
C GLN A 81 21.58 -35.72 -16.13
N SER A 82 21.24 -34.62 -16.80
CA SER A 82 21.03 -33.30 -16.21
C SER A 82 19.62 -33.14 -15.61
N ARG A 83 19.53 -32.33 -14.56
CA ARG A 83 18.28 -32.00 -13.83
C ARG A 83 18.27 -30.53 -13.43
N GLY A 84 17.11 -29.88 -13.45
CA GLY A 84 16.94 -28.46 -13.09
C GLY A 84 16.53 -28.18 -11.63
N ASP A 85 16.37 -29.21 -10.80
CA ASP A 85 15.86 -29.09 -9.42
C ASP A 85 16.97 -29.10 -8.35
N GLY A 86 18.21 -28.76 -8.73
CA GLY A 86 19.36 -28.77 -7.83
C GLY A 86 19.37 -27.62 -6.82
N LEU A 87 19.86 -27.93 -5.62
CA LEU A 87 20.13 -27.02 -4.52
C LEU A 87 21.64 -26.96 -4.30
N VAL A 88 22.24 -25.77 -4.38
CA VAL A 88 23.70 -25.58 -4.25
C VAL A 88 24.06 -24.62 -3.11
N CYS A 89 24.99 -25.03 -2.25
CA CYS A 89 25.53 -24.18 -1.19
C CYS A 89 26.41 -23.06 -1.77
N LEU A 90 26.18 -21.82 -1.33
CA LEU A 90 26.88 -20.62 -1.81
C LEU A 90 28.01 -20.15 -0.88
N LEU A 91 28.28 -20.85 0.23
CA LEU A 91 29.42 -20.51 1.08
C LEU A 91 30.73 -20.80 0.35
N GLU A 92 31.72 -19.91 0.52
CA GLU A 92 32.98 -19.95 -0.22
C GLU A 92 33.60 -21.35 -0.27
N ARG A 93 33.91 -21.81 -1.50
CA ARG A 93 34.56 -23.10 -1.80
C ARG A 93 33.78 -24.37 -1.40
N CYS A 94 32.52 -24.27 -0.95
CA CYS A 94 31.75 -25.45 -0.56
C CYS A 94 31.10 -26.17 -1.75
N TRP A 95 30.26 -25.47 -2.51
CA TRP A 95 29.57 -25.98 -3.71
C TRP A 95 28.84 -27.32 -3.53
N TYR A 96 28.50 -27.68 -2.30
CA TYR A 96 27.73 -28.89 -2.02
C TYR A 96 26.39 -28.81 -2.73
N THR A 97 26.07 -29.85 -3.51
CA THR A 97 24.87 -29.91 -4.34
C THR A 97 24.01 -31.10 -3.93
N CYS A 98 22.70 -30.87 -3.76
CA CYS A 98 21.72 -31.93 -3.54
C CYS A 98 20.36 -31.53 -4.13
N ILE A 99 19.34 -32.37 -3.99
CA ILE A 99 17.98 -32.10 -4.52
C ILE A 99 16.92 -32.00 -3.41
N SER A 100 17.33 -32.15 -2.15
CA SER A 100 16.42 -32.19 -1.00
C SER A 100 16.66 -30.98 -0.10
N LEU A 101 15.59 -30.25 0.21
CA LEU A 101 15.64 -29.11 1.13
C LEU A 101 16.16 -29.51 2.51
N GLN A 102 15.74 -30.66 3.03
CA GLN A 102 16.26 -31.19 4.30
C GLN A 102 17.75 -31.51 4.19
N GLY A 103 18.20 -31.99 3.04
CA GLY A 103 19.61 -32.30 2.77
C GLY A 103 20.49 -31.06 2.78
N ILE A 104 20.08 -30.00 2.06
CA ILE A 104 20.87 -28.75 2.00
C ILE A 104 20.88 -28.04 3.35
N GLN A 105 19.75 -28.02 4.07
CA GLN A 105 19.66 -27.43 5.40
C GLN A 105 20.53 -28.17 6.41
N LYS A 106 20.54 -29.51 6.38
CA LYS A 106 21.41 -30.33 7.22
C LYS A 106 22.88 -30.02 6.95
N HIS A 107 23.27 -30.00 5.67
CA HIS A 107 24.63 -29.64 5.26
C HIS A 107 25.03 -28.24 5.75
N CYS A 108 24.21 -27.21 5.48
CA CYS A 108 24.51 -25.84 5.92
C CYS A 108 24.57 -25.73 7.46
N LYS A 109 23.76 -26.50 8.18
CA LYS A 109 23.81 -26.53 9.65
C LYS A 109 25.09 -27.18 10.18
N GLU A 110 25.47 -28.32 9.64
CA GLU A 110 26.60 -29.13 10.11
C GLU A 110 27.96 -28.53 9.69
N GLU A 111 28.09 -28.11 8.43
CA GLU A 111 29.36 -27.64 7.86
C GLU A 111 29.57 -26.12 8.00
N HIS A 112 28.49 -25.36 8.15
CA HIS A 112 28.53 -23.88 8.11
C HIS A 112 27.87 -23.23 9.32
N GLY A 113 27.45 -24.00 10.31
CA GLY A 113 26.80 -23.47 11.53
C GLY A 113 25.49 -22.71 11.25
N TRP A 114 24.84 -22.95 10.10
CA TRP A 114 23.63 -22.24 9.73
C TRP A 114 22.47 -22.57 10.68
N VAL A 115 21.78 -21.53 11.15
CA VAL A 115 20.61 -21.63 12.03
C VAL A 115 19.40 -21.04 11.32
N ASN A 116 18.29 -21.79 11.27
CA ASN A 116 17.05 -21.32 10.66
C ASN A 116 16.42 -20.20 11.51
N GLN A 117 16.19 -19.02 10.91
CA GLN A 117 15.58 -17.87 11.59
C GLN A 117 14.04 -17.93 11.67
N GLN A 118 13.39 -18.88 10.99
CA GLN A 118 11.94 -19.07 11.09
C GLN A 118 11.58 -19.78 12.40
N LYS A 119 10.73 -19.16 13.22
CA LYS A 119 10.22 -19.75 14.49
C LYS A 119 9.33 -20.97 14.21
N ARG A 120 9.41 -21.97 15.08
CA ARG A 120 8.57 -23.18 15.06
C ARG A 120 7.20 -22.83 15.66
N GLY A 121 6.11 -23.11 14.93
CA GLY A 121 4.75 -22.61 15.25
C GLY A 121 4.46 -21.26 14.58
N GLY A 122 3.28 -21.09 14.01
CA GLY A 122 2.86 -19.93 13.21
C GLY A 122 2.36 -20.34 11.82
N ASP A 123 1.38 -19.60 11.31
CA ASP A 123 0.60 -19.89 10.11
C ASP A 123 1.47 -20.30 8.91
N MET A 124 1.21 -21.48 8.35
CA MET A 124 1.95 -22.01 7.21
C MET A 124 1.67 -21.26 5.91
N ARG A 125 0.53 -20.54 5.79
CA ARG A 125 0.18 -19.80 4.56
C ARG A 125 1.02 -18.54 4.38
N GLN A 126 1.48 -17.92 5.47
CA GLN A 126 2.31 -16.71 5.44
C GLN A 126 3.82 -16.99 5.46
N LYS A 127 4.24 -18.24 5.72
CA LYS A 127 5.66 -18.60 5.79
C LYS A 127 6.23 -18.80 4.40
N SER A 128 7.26 -18.01 4.09
CA SER A 128 8.07 -18.21 2.88
C SER A 128 8.64 -19.64 2.83
N LYS A 129 8.63 -20.25 1.63
CA LYS A 129 9.15 -21.61 1.37
C LYS A 129 10.60 -21.80 1.85
N HIS A 130 11.38 -20.72 1.88
CA HIS A 130 12.75 -20.70 2.38
C HIS A 130 12.93 -19.63 3.46
N ALA A 131 13.82 -19.89 4.41
CA ALA A 131 14.23 -18.89 5.40
C ALA A 131 14.97 -17.72 4.72
N SER A 132 14.73 -16.50 5.20
CA SER A 132 15.35 -15.27 4.69
C SER A 132 16.88 -15.29 4.74
N ASN A 133 17.46 -16.03 5.67
CA ASN A 133 18.90 -16.21 5.83
C ASN A 133 19.45 -17.45 5.12
N ARG A 134 18.79 -17.96 4.07
CA ARG A 134 19.31 -19.09 3.28
C ARG A 134 20.68 -18.75 2.68
N ILE A 135 21.58 -19.73 2.68
CA ILE A 135 22.93 -19.63 2.09
C ILE A 135 23.12 -20.61 0.92
N TRP A 136 22.01 -20.97 0.26
CA TRP A 136 21.99 -21.87 -0.89
C TRP A 136 21.06 -21.30 -1.98
N ARG A 137 21.26 -21.75 -3.22
CA ARG A 137 20.46 -21.39 -4.40
C ARG A 137 19.59 -22.57 -4.84
N ASP A 138 18.33 -22.31 -5.16
CA ASP A 138 17.40 -23.28 -5.75
C ASP A 138 17.45 -23.24 -7.29
N GLY A 139 17.04 -24.32 -7.95
CA GLY A 139 16.90 -24.37 -9.42
C GLY A 139 18.22 -24.48 -10.19
N GLN A 140 19.31 -24.89 -9.54
CA GLN A 140 20.59 -25.07 -10.19
C GLN A 140 20.55 -26.33 -11.08
N CYS A 141 21.01 -26.21 -12.32
CA CYS A 141 21.24 -27.38 -13.16
C CYS A 141 22.30 -28.28 -12.51
N CYS A 142 21.99 -29.56 -12.30
CA CYS A 142 22.90 -30.52 -11.70
C CYS A 142 22.83 -31.89 -12.38
N GLN A 143 23.93 -32.61 -12.36
CA GLN A 143 24.02 -33.99 -12.83
C GLN A 143 24.27 -34.92 -11.65
N ARG A 144 23.61 -36.09 -11.65
CA ARG A 144 23.85 -37.12 -10.65
C ARG A 144 25.09 -37.92 -11.03
N LEU A 145 26.15 -37.82 -10.22
CA LEU A 145 27.40 -38.51 -10.47
C LEU A 145 27.32 -39.97 -10.00
N PHE A 146 27.28 -40.22 -8.69
CA PHE A 146 27.20 -41.58 -8.14
C PHE A 146 25.82 -41.91 -7.53
N ARG A 147 25.44 -43.19 -7.59
CA ARG A 147 24.34 -43.75 -6.79
C ARG A 147 24.81 -44.45 -5.50
N ALA A 148 26.10 -44.76 -5.40
CA ALA A 148 26.68 -45.44 -4.25
C ALA A 148 26.69 -44.55 -3.01
N VAL A 149 26.33 -45.11 -1.85
CA VAL A 149 26.35 -44.41 -0.56
C VAL A 149 27.78 -44.02 -0.21
N GLY A 150 27.99 -42.79 0.27
CA GLY A 150 29.31 -42.26 0.64
C GLY A 150 30.12 -41.66 -0.52
N TRP A 151 29.64 -41.77 -1.77
CA TRP A 151 30.25 -41.14 -2.95
C TRP A 151 29.56 -39.81 -3.29
N PRO A 152 30.25 -38.87 -3.98
CA PRO A 152 29.64 -37.60 -4.38
C PRO A 152 28.39 -37.81 -5.24
N ALA A 153 27.23 -37.41 -4.72
CA ALA A 153 25.95 -37.74 -5.35
C ALA A 153 25.63 -36.82 -6.54
N TYR A 154 25.85 -35.52 -6.39
CA TYR A 154 25.48 -34.52 -7.39
C TYR A 154 26.60 -33.53 -7.64
N VAL A 155 26.62 -33.00 -8.85
CA VAL A 155 27.54 -31.98 -9.33
C VAL A 155 26.71 -30.86 -9.93
N ALA A 156 26.90 -29.63 -9.45
CA ALA A 156 26.33 -28.46 -10.09
C ALA A 156 27.03 -28.21 -11.42
N VAL A 157 26.24 -27.98 -12.46
CA VAL A 157 26.72 -27.55 -13.78
C VAL A 157 26.45 -26.06 -13.89
N GLU A 158 27.48 -25.28 -14.20
CA GLU A 158 27.28 -23.89 -14.64
C GLU A 158 26.44 -23.95 -15.91
N THR A 159 25.18 -23.56 -15.80
CA THR A 159 24.45 -23.08 -16.96
C THR A 159 25.20 -21.84 -17.42
N SER A 160 26.13 -22.00 -18.36
CA SER A 160 26.21 -20.99 -19.40
C SER A 160 24.78 -20.85 -19.88
N VAL A 161 24.22 -19.66 -19.71
CA VAL A 161 23.01 -19.26 -20.43
C VAL A 161 23.33 -19.69 -21.85
N GLU A 162 22.65 -20.73 -22.36
CA GLU A 162 22.70 -21.02 -23.79
C GLU A 162 22.57 -19.67 -24.46
N ALA A 163 23.53 -19.33 -25.31
CA ALA A 163 23.57 -18.07 -26.01
C ALA A 163 22.36 -17.98 -26.96
N ALA A 164 21.16 -17.82 -26.40
CA ALA A 164 20.17 -16.94 -26.94
C ALA A 164 20.93 -15.63 -27.15
N ASN A 165 21.06 -15.26 -28.41
CA ASN A 165 21.70 -14.03 -28.83
C ASN A 165 21.21 -12.90 -27.90
N LEU A 166 22.06 -11.99 -27.41
CA LEU A 166 21.60 -10.88 -26.56
C LEU A 166 20.39 -10.16 -27.19
N GLU A 167 20.42 -10.06 -28.51
CA GLU A 167 19.36 -9.56 -29.37
C GLU A 167 18.02 -10.32 -29.20
N ASP A 168 18.08 -11.64 -29.06
CA ASP A 168 16.94 -12.53 -28.93
C ASP A 168 16.24 -12.37 -27.56
N ILE A 169 17.01 -12.24 -26.46
CA ILE A 169 16.44 -11.94 -25.13
C ILE A 169 15.76 -10.56 -25.15
N SER A 170 16.44 -9.54 -25.67
CA SER A 170 15.89 -8.18 -25.74
C SER A 170 14.59 -8.13 -26.56
N GLN A 171 14.57 -8.76 -27.74
CA GLN A 171 13.38 -8.83 -28.59
C GLN A 171 12.21 -9.53 -27.90
N ARG A 172 12.46 -10.63 -27.19
CA ARG A 172 11.43 -11.39 -26.48
C ARG A 172 10.86 -10.60 -25.29
N VAL A 173 11.68 -9.92 -24.49
CA VAL A 173 11.18 -9.06 -23.38
C VAL A 173 10.34 -7.91 -23.94
N LYS A 174 10.79 -7.28 -25.04
CA LYS A 174 10.02 -6.23 -25.71
C LYS A 174 8.70 -6.75 -26.30
N ALA A 175 8.66 -7.99 -26.80
CA ALA A 175 7.44 -8.63 -27.27
C ALA A 175 6.45 -8.94 -26.13
N ASP A 176 6.92 -9.45 -25.00
CA ASP A 176 6.10 -9.66 -23.78
C ASP A 176 5.48 -8.34 -23.30
N ARG A 177 6.31 -7.27 -23.23
CA ARG A 177 5.84 -5.92 -22.88
C ARG A 177 4.75 -5.40 -23.82
N GLN A 178 4.92 -5.55 -25.14
CA GLN A 178 3.92 -5.10 -26.11
C GLN A 178 2.62 -5.89 -26.00
N HIS A 179 2.72 -7.21 -25.86
CA HIS A 179 1.55 -8.09 -25.70
C HIS A 179 0.75 -7.76 -24.44
N GLN A 180 1.42 -7.60 -23.28
CA GLN A 180 0.76 -7.21 -22.04
C GLN A 180 0.06 -5.85 -22.14
N ARG A 181 0.64 -4.89 -22.88
CA ARG A 181 0.01 -3.58 -23.12
C ARG A 181 -1.27 -3.73 -23.95
N GLU A 182 -1.22 -4.47 -25.05
CA GLU A 182 -2.37 -4.69 -25.95
C GLU A 182 -3.52 -5.45 -25.28
N GLU A 183 -3.23 -6.56 -24.58
CA GLU A 183 -4.26 -7.33 -23.87
C GLU A 183 -4.99 -6.48 -22.82
N ARG A 184 -4.27 -5.59 -22.16
CA ARG A 184 -4.82 -4.78 -21.05
C ARG A 184 -5.55 -3.54 -21.53
N GLU A 185 -5.12 -2.92 -22.64
CA GLU A 185 -5.93 -1.92 -23.36
C GLU A 185 -7.29 -2.52 -23.79
N ALA A 186 -7.28 -3.77 -24.27
CA ALA A 186 -8.49 -4.49 -24.62
C ALA A 186 -9.36 -4.88 -23.39
N ALA A 187 -8.75 -5.20 -22.25
CA ALA A 187 -9.47 -5.47 -20.99
C ALA A 187 -10.15 -4.21 -20.42
N MET A 188 -9.48 -3.05 -20.48
CA MET A 188 -10.04 -1.77 -20.02
C MET A 188 -11.29 -1.33 -20.80
N ALA A 189 -11.38 -1.65 -22.09
CA ALA A 189 -12.59 -1.39 -22.87
C ALA A 189 -13.83 -2.13 -22.32
N LYS A 190 -13.62 -3.21 -21.55
CA LYS A 190 -14.68 -4.09 -21.03
C LYS A 190 -15.05 -3.83 -19.57
N GLU A 191 -14.22 -3.12 -18.79
CA GLU A 191 -14.32 -3.08 -17.32
C GLU A 191 -15.07 -1.86 -16.74
N LYS A 192 -15.73 -1.05 -17.59
CA LYS A 192 -16.60 0.02 -17.09
C LYS A 192 -17.83 -0.59 -16.39
N ILE A 193 -17.83 -0.46 -15.05
CA ILE A 193 -18.90 -0.67 -14.07
C ILE A 193 -18.76 -1.98 -13.28
N LYS A 194 -18.20 -1.87 -12.06
CA LYS A 194 -18.66 -2.62 -10.89
C LYS A 194 -18.63 -1.74 -9.64
N GLU A 195 -19.79 -1.69 -9.00
CA GLU A 195 -20.09 -0.93 -7.80
C GLU A 195 -20.23 -1.90 -6.62
N GLY A 196 -19.58 -1.57 -5.49
CA GLY A 196 -20.01 -1.91 -4.13
C GLY A 196 -19.73 -3.31 -3.58
N ILE A 197 -18.93 -3.38 -2.50
CA ILE A 197 -19.07 -4.38 -1.42
C ILE A 197 -18.96 -3.64 -0.07
N ARG A 198 -19.84 -4.01 0.87
CA ARG A 198 -20.02 -3.46 2.23
C ARG A 198 -19.51 -4.47 3.26
N SER A 199 -19.02 -3.99 4.41
CA SER A 199 -18.61 -4.85 5.53
C SER A 199 -19.19 -4.42 6.90
N GLN A 200 -19.10 -5.36 7.88
CA GLN A 200 -19.57 -5.29 9.27
C GLN A 200 -18.54 -4.63 10.22
N ALA A 201 -18.94 -4.41 11.49
CA ALA A 201 -18.10 -3.77 12.51
C ALA A 201 -18.35 -4.34 13.92
N ASP A 202 -17.32 -4.27 14.77
CA ASP A 202 -17.23 -4.50 16.24
C ASP A 202 -18.53 -4.96 16.95
N PRO A 203 -18.52 -6.13 17.66
CA PRO A 203 -19.67 -6.67 18.40
C PRO A 203 -20.37 -5.66 19.35
N TRP A 204 -19.63 -4.75 19.99
CA TRP A 204 -20.22 -3.71 20.86
C TRP A 204 -20.92 -2.60 20.06
N LEU A 205 -20.43 -2.31 18.84
CA LEU A 205 -21.07 -1.36 17.91
C LEU A 205 -22.33 -1.95 17.27
N GLU A 206 -22.43 -3.28 17.13
CA GLU A 206 -23.66 -3.96 16.69
C GLU A 206 -24.78 -3.87 17.73
N LEU A 207 -24.45 -4.07 19.01
CA LEU A 207 -25.39 -4.01 20.15
C LEU A 207 -26.03 -2.62 20.36
N THR A 208 -25.42 -1.56 19.84
CA THR A 208 -25.92 -0.17 19.97
C THR A 208 -26.66 0.34 18.72
N GLY A 209 -26.83 -0.51 17.69
CA GLY A 209 -27.57 -0.17 16.46
C GLY A 209 -26.86 0.88 15.60
N TRP A 210 -25.55 0.68 15.33
CA TRP A 210 -24.69 1.67 14.65
C TRP A 210 -24.88 1.79 13.12
N VAL A 211 -25.28 0.71 12.45
CA VAL A 211 -25.46 0.60 11.00
C VAL A 211 -26.29 1.73 10.33
N PRO A 212 -27.35 2.30 10.94
CA PRO A 212 -28.11 3.42 10.38
C PRO A 212 -27.25 4.67 10.16
N HIS A 213 -26.21 4.87 10.98
CA HIS A 213 -25.30 6.00 10.82
C HIS A 213 -24.35 5.83 9.63
N LEU A 214 -23.94 4.59 9.34
CA LEU A 214 -23.14 4.25 8.16
C LEU A 214 -23.98 4.36 6.88
N GLN A 215 -25.14 3.71 6.90
CA GLN A 215 -26.14 3.81 5.82
C GLN A 215 -26.59 5.25 5.58
N ALA A 216 -26.54 6.12 6.60
CA ALA A 216 -26.92 7.50 6.47
C ALA A 216 -25.97 8.34 5.61
N PHE A 217 -24.66 8.11 5.69
CA PHE A 217 -23.71 8.78 4.79
C PHE A 217 -23.86 8.27 3.35
N ASP A 218 -24.05 6.95 3.15
CA ASP A 218 -24.30 6.36 1.83
C ASP A 218 -25.62 6.85 1.20
N SER A 219 -26.67 6.94 2.01
CA SER A 219 -27.99 7.41 1.57
C SER A 219 -28.00 8.92 1.29
N SER A 220 -27.01 9.65 1.80
CA SER A 220 -26.88 11.10 1.61
C SER A 220 -26.06 11.47 0.37
N GLN A 221 -26.13 10.67 -0.70
CA GLN A 221 -25.48 10.95 -1.98
C GLN A 221 -26.44 11.62 -2.96
N ALA A 222 -25.90 12.47 -3.84
CA ALA A 222 -26.71 13.27 -4.77
C ALA A 222 -27.45 12.38 -5.78
N GLU A 223 -26.82 11.25 -6.10
CA GLU A 223 -27.32 10.19 -6.96
C GLU A 223 -28.51 9.43 -6.32
N VAL A 224 -28.63 9.45 -4.99
CA VAL A 224 -29.68 8.73 -4.24
C VAL A 224 -30.88 9.63 -3.92
N VAL A 225 -30.66 10.80 -3.31
CA VAL A 225 -31.75 11.66 -2.81
C VAL A 225 -31.92 12.96 -3.60
N GLY A 226 -31.08 13.20 -4.60
CA GLY A 226 -31.08 14.42 -5.40
C GLY A 226 -30.34 15.59 -4.75
N ARG A 227 -29.73 16.43 -5.58
CA ARG A 227 -28.92 17.59 -5.15
C ARG A 227 -29.69 18.61 -4.32
N LEU A 228 -30.95 18.89 -4.67
CA LEU A 228 -31.79 19.88 -3.97
C LEU A 228 -32.06 19.47 -2.52
N THR A 229 -32.25 18.18 -2.26
CA THR A 229 -32.42 17.62 -0.92
C THR A 229 -31.19 17.87 -0.06
N LEU A 230 -30.00 17.65 -0.63
CA LEU A 230 -28.72 17.90 0.04
C LEU A 230 -28.45 19.39 0.26
N GLU A 231 -28.90 20.26 -0.64
CA GLU A 231 -28.79 21.72 -0.47
C GLU A 231 -29.67 22.23 0.66
N ILE A 232 -30.89 21.69 0.81
CA ILE A 232 -31.79 22.06 1.90
C ILE A 232 -31.24 21.65 3.26
N ILE A 233 -30.81 20.39 3.43
CA ILE A 233 -30.32 19.94 4.74
C ILE A 233 -29.02 20.64 5.16
N GLU A 234 -28.25 21.17 4.20
CA GLU A 234 -27.05 21.95 4.52
C GLU A 234 -27.38 23.38 5.01
N ARG A 235 -28.57 23.91 4.67
CA ARG A 235 -28.99 25.27 5.05
C ARG A 235 -29.00 25.43 6.57
N ARG A 236 -28.59 26.63 6.99
CA ARG A 236 -28.63 27.06 8.40
C ARG A 236 -29.79 28.00 8.69
N GLU A 237 -30.33 28.62 7.66
CA GLU A 237 -31.31 29.70 7.72
C GLU A 237 -32.53 29.29 6.89
N ALA A 238 -33.74 29.28 7.47
CA ALA A 238 -34.93 28.95 6.70
C ALA A 238 -35.33 30.14 5.83
N GLY A 239 -35.56 29.89 4.54
CA GLY A 239 -35.95 30.92 3.56
C GLY A 239 -34.83 31.82 3.02
N ALA A 240 -33.56 31.54 3.30
CA ALA A 240 -32.45 32.25 2.65
C ALA A 240 -32.37 31.92 1.15
N GLU A 241 -32.16 32.93 0.30
CA GLU A 241 -32.16 32.80 -1.16
C GLU A 241 -30.98 31.97 -1.72
N SER A 242 -29.89 31.78 -0.96
CA SER A 242 -28.59 31.45 -1.54
C SER A 242 -27.75 30.41 -0.78
N ASN A 243 -28.27 29.21 -0.51
CA ASN A 243 -27.39 28.05 -0.25
C ASN A 243 -27.45 27.05 -1.42
N GLU A 244 -26.53 27.22 -2.37
CA GLU A 244 -26.30 26.30 -3.50
C GLU A 244 -25.35 25.14 -3.15
N ARG A 245 -24.97 25.02 -1.87
CA ARG A 245 -24.00 24.02 -1.40
C ARG A 245 -24.74 22.80 -0.86
N PRO A 246 -24.69 21.64 -1.55
CA PRO A 246 -25.21 20.40 -1.00
C PRO A 246 -24.33 19.91 0.15
N PHE A 247 -24.98 19.24 1.10
CA PHE A 247 -24.36 18.44 2.14
C PHE A 247 -23.34 17.46 1.54
N TYR A 248 -22.15 17.41 2.15
CA TYR A 248 -21.08 16.53 1.73
C TYR A 248 -21.08 15.29 2.62
N SER A 249 -21.27 14.12 2.02
CA SER A 249 -21.41 12.84 2.71
C SER A 249 -20.24 11.88 2.52
N ARG A 250 -19.37 12.12 1.54
CA ARG A 250 -18.21 11.25 1.19
C ARG A 250 -17.04 11.42 2.17
N HIS A 251 -17.25 11.08 3.43
CA HIS A 251 -16.22 11.09 4.46
C HIS A 251 -15.40 9.80 4.44
N ARG A 252 -14.11 9.88 4.80
CA ARG A 252 -13.26 8.69 5.02
C ARG A 252 -13.83 7.81 6.13
N VAL A 253 -13.62 6.49 6.05
CA VAL A 253 -14.07 5.50 7.04
C VAL A 253 -13.70 5.88 8.47
N GLY A 254 -12.42 6.16 8.74
CA GLY A 254 -11.98 6.62 10.07
C GLY A 254 -12.67 7.92 10.57
N THR A 255 -13.09 8.80 9.66
CA THR A 255 -13.86 10.00 10.04
C THR A 255 -15.29 9.63 10.46
N ILE A 256 -15.94 8.72 9.73
CA ILE A 256 -17.28 8.22 10.04
C ILE A 256 -17.27 7.46 11.37
N LYS A 257 -16.28 6.59 11.60
CA LYS A 257 -16.03 5.91 12.89
C LYS A 257 -15.96 6.94 14.03
N LYS A 258 -15.08 7.94 13.90
CA LYS A 258 -14.90 9.01 14.90
C LYS A 258 -16.17 9.84 15.17
N TYR A 259 -16.93 10.15 14.12
CA TYR A 259 -18.15 10.94 14.25
C TYR A 259 -19.25 10.16 14.96
N SER A 260 -19.37 8.88 14.60
CA SER A 260 -20.38 8.00 15.17
C SER A 260 -20.14 7.68 16.64
N GLN A 261 -18.89 7.53 17.07
CA GLN A 261 -18.54 7.35 18.49
C GLN A 261 -19.10 8.47 19.38
N LYS A 262 -19.25 9.70 18.86
CA LYS A 262 -19.87 10.80 19.63
C LYS A 262 -21.37 10.59 19.86
N LEU A 263 -22.07 10.03 18.88
CA LEU A 263 -23.48 9.68 19.02
C LEU A 263 -23.65 8.48 19.95
N VAL A 264 -22.83 7.44 19.79
CA VAL A 264 -22.80 6.28 20.68
C VAL A 264 -22.55 6.71 22.14
N SER A 265 -21.61 7.63 22.37
CA SER A 265 -21.35 8.16 23.72
C SER A 265 -22.58 8.82 24.34
N ILE A 266 -23.37 9.57 23.55
CA ILE A 266 -24.63 10.18 24.01
C ILE A 266 -25.67 9.10 24.28
N LEU A 267 -25.82 8.12 23.39
CA LEU A 267 -26.77 7.02 23.58
C LEU A 267 -26.42 6.22 24.84
N CYS A 268 -25.15 5.86 25.05
CA CYS A 268 -24.66 5.19 26.25
C CYS A 268 -24.92 6.00 27.52
N TYR A 269 -24.71 7.32 27.47
CA TYR A 269 -25.04 8.21 28.57
C TYR A 269 -26.54 8.16 28.92
N LEU A 270 -27.41 8.29 27.92
CA LEU A 270 -28.86 8.21 28.12
C LEU A 270 -29.27 6.82 28.61
N TRP A 271 -28.72 5.77 28.02
CA TRP A 271 -29.00 4.37 28.38
C TRP A 271 -28.68 4.05 29.83
N ARG A 272 -27.50 4.50 30.30
CA ARG A 272 -27.00 4.28 31.66
C ARG A 272 -27.75 5.10 32.70
N THR A 273 -28.12 6.34 32.35
CA THR A 273 -28.79 7.26 33.28
C THR A 273 -30.31 7.10 33.32
N TYR A 274 -30.91 6.43 32.33
CA TYR A 274 -32.36 6.25 32.22
C TYR A 274 -33.02 5.66 33.47
N ASP A 275 -32.43 4.61 34.04
CA ASP A 275 -32.96 3.89 35.21
C ASP A 275 -32.30 4.33 36.54
N GLN A 276 -31.45 5.38 36.54
CA GLN A 276 -30.76 5.82 37.75
C GLN A 276 -31.69 6.60 38.68
N ILE A 277 -31.58 6.31 39.98
CA ILE A 277 -32.33 7.00 41.05
C ILE A 277 -31.95 8.49 41.07
N GLU A 278 -30.65 8.78 41.01
CA GLU A 278 -30.10 10.14 40.92
C GLU A 278 -29.66 10.43 39.48
N ARG A 279 -30.62 10.48 38.55
CA ARG A 279 -30.34 10.82 37.15
C ARG A 279 -30.07 12.32 36.97
N PRO A 280 -29.25 12.72 35.98
CA PRO A 280 -29.12 14.11 35.57
C PRO A 280 -30.47 14.74 35.20
N PRO A 281 -30.65 16.08 35.34
CA PRO A 281 -31.96 16.74 35.34
C PRO A 281 -32.66 16.82 33.96
N TYR A 282 -32.17 16.11 32.94
CA TYR A 282 -32.81 16.09 31.64
C TYR A 282 -34.19 15.41 31.71
N LYS A 283 -35.07 15.79 30.79
CA LYS A 283 -36.42 15.23 30.64
C LYS A 283 -36.60 14.65 29.24
N LEU A 284 -37.17 13.46 29.19
CA LEU A 284 -37.61 12.84 27.95
C LEU A 284 -39.06 13.23 27.69
N THR A 285 -39.39 13.56 26.44
CA THR A 285 -40.79 13.64 26.01
C THR A 285 -41.41 12.25 26.05
N GLY A 286 -42.75 12.14 26.13
CA GLY A 286 -43.41 10.82 26.13
C GLY A 286 -43.05 9.96 24.90
N ARG A 287 -42.80 10.59 23.75
CA ARG A 287 -42.30 9.91 22.55
C ARG A 287 -40.86 9.43 22.70
N GLN A 288 -39.97 10.26 23.26
CA GLN A 288 -38.56 9.90 23.49
C GLN A 288 -38.43 8.77 24.51
N ASP A 289 -39.22 8.82 25.59
CA ASP A 289 -39.28 7.81 26.64
C ASP A 289 -39.72 6.44 26.08
N ALA A 290 -40.84 6.41 25.35
CA ALA A 290 -41.34 5.19 24.72
C ALA A 290 -40.33 4.57 23.72
N LEU A 291 -39.65 5.41 22.93
CA LEU A 291 -38.65 4.96 21.97
C LEU A 291 -37.40 4.41 22.65
N LEU A 292 -36.87 5.10 23.67
CA LEU A 292 -35.70 4.63 24.42
C LEU A 292 -36.03 3.35 25.21
N TRP A 293 -37.20 3.28 25.83
CA TRP A 293 -37.65 2.06 26.51
C TRP A 293 -37.77 0.88 25.54
N SER A 294 -38.44 1.07 24.39
CA SER A 294 -38.57 0.04 23.37
C SER A 294 -37.22 -0.41 22.82
N LEU A 295 -36.28 0.52 22.61
CA LEU A 295 -34.92 0.23 22.16
C LEU A 295 -34.19 -0.65 23.19
N LYS A 296 -34.32 -0.35 24.49
CA LYS A 296 -33.76 -1.16 25.58
C LYS A 296 -34.34 -2.57 25.65
N GLN A 297 -35.64 -2.73 25.37
CA GLN A 297 -36.25 -4.07 25.35
C GLN A 297 -35.73 -4.89 24.17
N ILE A 298 -35.75 -4.32 22.96
CA ILE A 298 -35.29 -5.02 21.74
C ILE A 298 -33.83 -5.42 21.85
N ALA A 299 -32.95 -4.53 22.34
CA ALA A 299 -31.54 -4.85 22.52
C ALA A 299 -31.27 -5.98 23.53
N ARG A 300 -32.13 -6.15 24.55
CA ARG A 300 -32.02 -7.22 25.53
C ARG A 300 -32.49 -8.57 25.00
N THR A 301 -33.31 -8.58 23.96
CA THR A 301 -33.88 -9.79 23.35
C THR A 301 -33.29 -10.12 21.98
N ALA A 302 -32.36 -9.29 21.48
CA ALA A 302 -31.92 -9.32 20.11
C ALA A 302 -31.22 -10.65 19.74
N ASP A 303 -31.83 -11.36 18.79
CA ASP A 303 -31.15 -12.32 17.91
C ASP A 303 -30.85 -11.63 16.56
N ALA A 304 -30.16 -12.34 15.65
CA ALA A 304 -29.80 -11.81 14.33
C ALA A 304 -31.01 -11.31 13.50
N ALA A 305 -32.22 -11.80 13.76
CA ALA A 305 -33.44 -11.43 13.04
C ALA A 305 -34.05 -10.10 13.52
N GLN A 306 -33.67 -9.59 14.69
CA GLN A 306 -34.16 -8.33 15.26
C GLN A 306 -33.24 -7.12 14.99
N LYS A 307 -32.14 -7.33 14.26
CA LYS A 307 -31.13 -6.29 13.95
C LYS A 307 -31.75 -5.09 13.22
N GLU A 308 -32.54 -5.32 12.17
CA GLU A 308 -33.21 -4.25 11.42
C GLU A 308 -34.19 -3.45 12.29
N GLN A 309 -34.88 -4.11 13.23
CA GLN A 309 -35.81 -3.43 14.14
C GLN A 309 -35.08 -2.56 15.17
N LEU A 310 -33.91 -3.01 15.65
CA LEU A 310 -33.06 -2.23 16.55
C LEU A 310 -32.54 -0.96 15.87
N GLU A 311 -32.06 -1.12 14.63
CA GLU A 311 -31.59 -0.04 13.76
C GLU A 311 -32.67 1.01 13.49
N GLU A 312 -33.87 0.57 13.09
CA GLU A 312 -35.03 1.44 12.86
C GLU A 312 -35.42 2.21 14.13
N ARG A 313 -35.45 1.54 15.28
CA ARG A 313 -35.80 2.15 16.57
C ARG A 313 -34.76 3.17 17.02
N CYS A 314 -33.47 2.88 16.82
CA CYS A 314 -32.39 3.81 17.11
C CYS A 314 -32.51 5.08 16.26
N LEU A 315 -32.76 4.93 14.95
CA LEU A 315 -32.97 6.06 14.04
C LEU A 315 -34.16 6.93 14.47
N ARG A 316 -35.29 6.31 14.81
CA ARG A 316 -36.49 7.02 15.30
C ARG A 316 -36.24 7.76 16.62
N LEU A 317 -35.47 7.17 17.53
CA LEU A 317 -35.06 7.83 18.78
C LEU A 317 -34.23 9.08 18.48
N TRP A 318 -33.24 9.00 17.59
CA TRP A 318 -32.43 10.15 17.18
C TRP A 318 -33.25 11.29 16.57
N MET A 319 -34.21 10.96 15.70
CA MET A 319 -35.13 11.96 15.14
C MET A 319 -35.97 12.62 16.25
N ALA A 320 -36.49 11.85 17.20
CA ALA A 320 -37.25 12.39 18.33
C ALA A 320 -36.38 13.26 19.25
N LEU A 321 -35.11 12.93 19.45
CA LEU A 321 -34.16 13.72 20.23
C LEU A 321 -33.81 15.06 19.56
N LEU A 322 -33.69 15.07 18.22
CA LEU A 322 -33.45 16.29 17.44
C LEU A 322 -34.68 17.19 17.38
N ASP A 323 -35.87 16.60 17.26
CA ASP A 323 -37.19 17.25 17.23
C ASP A 323 -37.72 17.60 18.63
N HIS A 324 -36.84 18.09 19.51
CA HIS A 324 -37.19 18.55 20.85
C HIS A 324 -37.30 20.09 20.85
N THR A 325 -38.42 20.66 21.30
CA THR A 325 -38.58 22.12 21.40
C THR A 325 -37.99 22.67 22.69
N LEU A 326 -37.03 23.58 22.59
CA LEU A 326 -36.34 24.24 23.70
C LEU A 326 -37.04 25.57 24.05
N LEU A 327 -38.18 25.52 24.76
CA LEU A 327 -38.92 26.73 25.12
C LEU A 327 -38.41 27.36 26.42
N ASP A 328 -38.64 26.71 27.57
CA ASP A 328 -38.43 27.33 28.88
C ASP A 328 -37.05 27.05 29.51
N ASP A 329 -36.48 25.87 29.25
CA ASP A 329 -35.18 25.45 29.81
C ASP A 329 -34.45 24.53 28.83
N GLU A 330 -33.39 25.06 28.20
CA GLU A 330 -32.60 24.30 27.22
C GLU A 330 -31.86 23.11 27.84
N HIS A 331 -31.66 23.09 29.17
CA HIS A 331 -30.96 22.01 29.87
C HIS A 331 -31.84 20.78 30.11
N GLN A 332 -33.15 20.87 29.84
CA GLN A 332 -34.06 19.73 29.92
C GLN A 332 -33.94 18.78 28.73
N SER A 333 -33.30 19.20 27.64
CA SER A 333 -33.08 18.30 26.50
C SER A 333 -32.07 17.20 26.84
N ALA A 334 -32.52 15.94 26.75
CA ALA A 334 -31.67 14.77 26.89
C ALA A 334 -30.46 14.79 25.93
N LEU A 335 -30.67 15.24 24.69
CA LEU A 335 -29.60 15.39 23.71
C LEU A 335 -28.58 16.44 24.16
N LEU A 336 -29.01 17.64 24.56
CA LEU A 336 -28.09 18.69 25.02
C LEU A 336 -27.38 18.32 26.32
N SER A 337 -28.03 17.57 27.20
CA SER A 337 -27.39 16.99 28.39
C SER A 337 -26.27 16.03 28.01
N GLY A 338 -26.50 15.13 27.03
CA GLY A 338 -25.45 14.27 26.48
C GLY A 338 -24.32 15.06 25.82
N VAL A 339 -24.64 16.13 25.07
CA VAL A 339 -23.63 17.03 24.49
C VAL A 339 -22.78 17.69 25.58
N ALA A 340 -23.39 18.12 26.69
CA ALA A 340 -22.67 18.72 27.81
C ALA A 340 -21.68 17.74 28.46
N VAL A 341 -22.05 16.47 28.59
CA VAL A 341 -21.17 15.41 29.10
C VAL A 341 -19.95 15.19 28.21
N LEU A 342 -20.10 15.32 26.89
CA LEU A 342 -18.95 15.26 25.97
C LEU A 342 -17.96 16.42 26.15
N GLY A 343 -18.35 17.47 26.88
CA GLY A 343 -17.50 18.60 27.25
C GLY A 343 -16.66 18.36 28.51
N LEU A 344 -16.76 17.20 29.14
CA LEU A 344 -15.94 16.80 30.29
C LEU A 344 -14.64 16.14 29.83
N LYS A 345 -13.52 16.44 30.48
CA LYS A 345 -12.25 15.76 30.20
C LYS A 345 -12.24 14.34 30.78
N PRO A 346 -11.58 13.35 30.14
CA PRO A 346 -11.52 11.98 30.63
C PRO A 346 -10.55 11.76 31.80
N ASP A 347 -9.91 12.81 32.34
CA ASP A 347 -8.92 12.66 33.38
C ASP A 347 -9.55 12.15 34.70
N HIS A 348 -8.92 11.16 35.32
CA HIS A 348 -9.38 10.48 36.54
C HIS A 348 -9.57 11.39 37.77
N HIS A 349 -9.27 12.68 37.64
CA HIS A 349 -9.46 13.69 38.67
C HIS A 349 -10.66 14.61 38.43
N GLY A 350 -11.46 14.40 37.37
CA GLY A 350 -12.78 15.01 37.18
C GLY A 350 -12.82 16.54 37.22
N SER A 351 -11.70 17.22 36.98
CA SER A 351 -11.54 18.65 37.28
C SER A 351 -11.20 19.49 36.03
N GLY A 352 -11.74 19.11 34.87
CA GLY A 352 -11.49 19.84 33.64
C GLY A 352 -12.66 19.85 32.65
N TRP A 353 -12.96 21.04 32.14
CA TRP A 353 -13.83 21.23 30.97
C TRP A 353 -13.00 21.24 29.69
N VAL A 354 -13.52 20.67 28.60
CA VAL A 354 -12.93 20.78 27.27
C VAL A 354 -13.00 22.25 26.82
N PRO A 355 -11.85 22.89 26.51
CA PRO A 355 -11.85 24.27 26.01
C PRO A 355 -12.69 24.41 24.74
N ALA A 356 -13.35 25.56 24.55
CA ALA A 356 -14.29 25.76 23.44
C ALA A 356 -13.70 25.44 22.05
N HIS A 357 -12.45 25.81 21.80
CA HIS A 357 -11.76 25.52 20.53
C HIS A 357 -11.55 24.01 20.25
N GLU A 358 -11.32 23.21 21.30
CA GLU A 358 -11.21 21.75 21.25
C GLU A 358 -12.59 21.08 21.18
N PHE A 359 -13.65 21.77 21.62
CA PHE A 359 -15.02 21.25 21.60
C PHE A 359 -15.77 21.50 20.26
N SER A 360 -15.36 22.51 19.49
CA SER A 360 -15.93 22.80 18.15
C SER A 360 -15.91 21.59 17.18
N PRO A 361 -14.85 20.76 17.12
CA PRO A 361 -14.86 19.50 16.38
C PRO A 361 -15.97 18.52 16.81
N THR A 362 -16.22 18.36 18.12
CA THR A 362 -17.30 17.51 18.65
C THR A 362 -18.66 17.98 18.18
N LEU A 363 -18.93 19.28 18.28
CA LEU A 363 -20.17 19.87 17.75
C LEU A 363 -20.29 19.70 16.23
N SER A 364 -19.18 19.81 15.50
CA SER A 364 -19.18 19.62 14.05
C SER A 364 -19.51 18.18 13.65
N ALA A 365 -18.98 17.19 14.39
CA ALA A 365 -19.31 15.77 14.19
C ALA A 365 -20.81 15.53 14.42
N LEU A 366 -21.35 15.95 15.56
CA LEU A 366 -22.76 15.79 15.90
C LEU A 366 -23.68 16.41 14.84
N ILE A 367 -23.43 17.67 14.46
CA ILE A 367 -24.24 18.36 13.44
C ILE A 367 -24.18 17.63 12.10
N THR A 368 -23.01 17.15 11.68
CA THR A 368 -22.84 16.47 10.39
C THR A 368 -23.57 15.13 10.39
N THR A 369 -23.43 14.32 11.44
CA THR A 369 -24.12 13.04 11.54
C THR A 369 -25.63 13.22 11.68
N SER A 370 -26.11 14.22 12.43
CA SER A 370 -27.55 14.54 12.50
C SER A 370 -28.14 14.88 11.12
N LYS A 371 -27.41 15.62 10.28
CA LYS A 371 -27.85 15.91 8.90
C LYS A 371 -27.96 14.63 8.07
N ALA A 372 -26.94 13.76 8.13
CA ALA A 372 -26.97 12.49 7.44
C ALA A 372 -28.17 11.62 7.89
N LEU A 373 -28.44 11.56 9.20
CA LEU A 373 -29.56 10.80 9.75
C LEU A 373 -30.93 11.33 9.30
N VAL A 374 -31.10 12.65 9.20
CA VAL A 374 -32.34 13.24 8.69
C VAL A 374 -32.59 12.85 7.24
N VAL A 375 -31.55 12.87 6.40
CA VAL A 375 -31.64 12.46 5.00
C VAL A 375 -31.95 10.96 4.89
N HIS A 376 -31.27 10.13 5.66
CA HIS A 376 -31.53 8.69 5.71
C HIS A 376 -32.94 8.36 6.18
N TYR A 377 -33.41 9.02 7.25
CA TYR A 377 -34.76 8.85 7.75
C TYR A 377 -35.82 9.29 6.73
N ALA A 378 -35.59 10.39 6.00
CA ALA A 378 -36.47 10.79 4.90
C ALA A 378 -36.52 9.75 3.78
N ARG A 379 -35.38 9.13 3.45
CA ARG A 379 -35.31 8.05 2.47
C ARG A 379 -36.13 6.84 2.92
N CYS A 380 -35.95 6.35 4.16
CA CYS A 380 -36.71 5.23 4.70
C CYS A 380 -38.23 5.53 4.69
N GLN A 381 -38.64 6.72 5.12
CA GLN A 381 -40.05 7.12 5.08
C GLN A 381 -40.62 7.17 3.66
N ARG A 382 -39.82 7.63 2.69
CA ARG A 382 -40.23 7.62 1.27
C ARG A 382 -40.39 6.19 0.74
N GLU A 383 -39.45 5.29 1.04
CA GLU A 383 -39.53 3.87 0.65
C GLU A 383 -40.80 3.22 1.21
N GLU A 384 -41.10 3.44 2.50
CA GLU A 384 -42.35 2.98 3.12
C GLU A 384 -43.60 3.59 2.47
N ALA A 385 -43.57 4.88 2.10
CA ALA A 385 -44.69 5.55 1.45
C ALA A 385 -44.92 5.03 0.03
N LEU A 386 -43.85 4.81 -0.75
CA LEU A 386 -43.90 4.24 -2.09
C LEU A 386 -44.48 2.82 -2.10
N GLN A 387 -44.22 2.03 -1.05
CA GLN A 387 -44.82 0.71 -0.90
C GLN A 387 -46.33 0.76 -0.62
N LYS A 388 -46.82 1.83 0.01
CA LYS A 388 -48.24 1.99 0.34
C LYS A 388 -49.02 2.60 -0.83
N ASP A 389 -48.50 3.69 -1.39
CA ASP A 389 -49.10 4.41 -2.51
C ASP A 389 -48.02 5.22 -3.25
N ALA A 390 -47.67 4.79 -4.47
CA ALA A 390 -46.64 5.42 -5.27
C ALA A 390 -47.03 6.83 -5.77
N ASP A 391 -48.32 7.10 -5.95
CA ASP A 391 -48.81 8.34 -6.56
C ASP A 391 -48.85 9.51 -5.56
N THR A 392 -49.00 9.21 -4.26
CA THR A 392 -49.04 10.20 -3.17
C THR A 392 -47.78 10.22 -2.31
N ALA A 393 -46.81 9.35 -2.59
CA ALA A 393 -45.57 9.27 -1.82
C ALA A 393 -44.80 10.60 -1.85
N PRO A 394 -44.50 11.20 -0.70
CA PRO A 394 -43.76 12.45 -0.65
C PRO A 394 -42.33 12.24 -1.15
N THR A 395 -41.78 13.27 -1.77
CA THR A 395 -40.40 13.27 -2.21
C THR A 395 -39.44 13.35 -1.01
N ALA A 396 -38.22 12.84 -1.20
CA ALA A 396 -37.16 12.97 -0.19
C ALA A 396 -36.89 14.47 0.14
N TYR A 397 -36.99 15.33 -0.88
CA TYR A 397 -36.90 16.77 -0.74
C TYR A 397 -37.97 17.34 0.21
N GLU A 398 -39.24 16.96 0.03
CA GLU A 398 -40.34 17.47 0.87
C GLU A 398 -40.21 17.02 2.33
N LEU A 399 -39.86 15.74 2.56
CA LEU A 399 -39.64 15.19 3.89
C LEU A 399 -38.46 15.85 4.60
N VAL A 400 -37.32 16.04 3.90
CA VAL A 400 -36.16 16.71 4.46
C VAL A 400 -36.44 18.18 4.73
N ARG A 401 -37.17 18.88 3.84
CA ARG A 401 -37.56 20.27 4.04
C ARG A 401 -38.42 20.44 5.30
N ASP A 402 -39.44 19.61 5.47
CA ASP A 402 -40.29 19.63 6.67
C ASP A 402 -39.47 19.50 7.95
N MET A 403 -38.60 18.48 8.03
CA MET A 403 -37.74 18.26 9.19
C MET A 403 -36.73 19.39 9.40
N ALA A 404 -36.18 19.94 8.30
CA ALA A 404 -35.19 21.00 8.39
C ALA A 404 -35.78 22.30 8.94
N ASP A 405 -36.97 22.67 8.45
CA ASP A 405 -37.70 23.85 8.91
C ASP A 405 -38.14 23.69 10.38
N ARG A 406 -38.55 22.48 10.78
CA ARG A 406 -38.95 22.20 12.17
C ARG A 406 -37.78 22.25 13.14
N PHE A 407 -36.68 21.54 12.88
CA PHE A 407 -35.67 21.33 13.92
C PHE A 407 -34.20 21.36 13.47
N MET A 408 -33.86 21.64 12.20
CA MET A 408 -32.44 21.69 11.77
C MET A 408 -31.88 23.10 11.50
N THR A 409 -32.72 24.11 11.43
CA THR A 409 -32.34 25.50 11.12
C THR A 409 -32.24 26.39 12.36
N LEU A 410 -31.63 27.57 12.21
CA LEU A 410 -31.53 28.57 13.28
C LEU A 410 -32.86 29.27 13.51
N SER A 411 -33.20 29.51 14.77
CA SER A 411 -34.45 30.17 15.16
C SER A 411 -34.56 31.63 14.70
N ASP A 412 -33.42 32.30 14.47
CA ASP A 412 -33.37 33.68 13.95
C ASP A 412 -33.91 33.78 12.50
N PHE A 413 -34.12 32.64 11.84
CA PHE A 413 -34.55 32.52 10.44
C PHE A 413 -35.75 31.58 10.32
N LYS A 414 -36.83 31.84 11.07
CA LYS A 414 -38.10 31.09 11.05
C LYS A 414 -38.03 29.62 11.55
N GLY A 415 -36.87 29.13 11.99
CA GLY A 415 -36.75 27.83 12.65
C GLY A 415 -37.29 27.85 14.08
N THR A 416 -37.49 26.67 14.68
CA THR A 416 -37.85 26.58 16.11
C THR A 416 -36.59 26.45 17.00
N PRO A 417 -36.64 26.89 18.27
CA PRO A 417 -35.58 26.56 19.22
C PRO A 417 -35.46 25.04 19.40
N SER A 418 -34.45 24.44 18.78
CA SER A 418 -34.16 22.99 18.84
C SER A 418 -32.73 22.70 19.33
N PRO A 419 -32.41 21.45 19.71
CA PRO A 419 -31.04 21.02 19.96
C PRO A 419 -30.07 21.37 18.83
N MET A 420 -30.49 21.27 17.55
CA MET A 420 -29.65 21.65 16.42
C MET A 420 -29.36 23.16 16.43
N ASN A 421 -30.38 24.00 16.66
CA ASN A 421 -30.20 25.45 16.80
C ASN A 421 -29.17 25.78 17.89
N ARG A 422 -29.25 25.13 19.06
CA ARG A 422 -28.28 25.32 20.16
C ARG A 422 -26.87 24.86 19.78
N MET A 423 -26.73 23.67 19.19
CA MET A 423 -25.43 23.16 18.72
C MET A 423 -24.79 24.07 17.66
N LEU A 424 -25.57 24.60 16.73
CA LEU A 424 -25.10 25.55 15.70
C LEU A 424 -24.59 26.86 16.32
N ARG A 425 -25.31 27.41 17.30
CA ARG A 425 -24.91 28.61 18.05
C ARG A 425 -23.64 28.36 18.87
N LEU A 426 -23.58 27.26 19.63
CA LEU A 426 -22.41 26.88 20.43
C LEU A 426 -21.17 26.70 19.56
N ARG A 427 -21.29 26.06 18.39
CA ARG A 427 -20.17 25.88 17.47
C ARG A 427 -19.65 27.22 16.94
N THR A 428 -20.56 28.14 16.63
CA THR A 428 -20.21 29.49 16.15
C THR A 428 -19.49 30.28 17.23
N LEU A 429 -20.01 30.23 18.46
CA LEU A 429 -19.38 30.84 19.63
C LEU A 429 -17.98 30.25 19.87
N ALA A 430 -17.84 28.93 19.89
CA ALA A 430 -16.57 28.23 20.07
C ALA A 430 -15.51 28.64 19.03
N ARG A 431 -15.90 28.73 17.75
CA ARG A 431 -15.01 29.21 16.68
C ARG A 431 -14.62 30.67 16.85
N SER A 432 -15.56 31.52 17.28
CA SER A 432 -15.26 32.94 17.54
C SER A 432 -14.28 33.13 18.69
N GLN A 433 -14.43 32.36 19.77
CA GLN A 433 -13.53 32.37 20.92
C GLN A 433 -12.14 31.83 20.54
N SER A 434 -12.08 30.76 19.74
CA SER A 434 -10.82 30.23 19.22
C SER A 434 -10.01 31.27 18.45
N ARG A 435 -10.67 32.14 17.67
CA ARG A 435 -10.00 33.20 16.89
C ARG A 435 -9.53 34.38 17.74
N ARG A 436 -10.11 34.58 18.93
CA ARG A 436 -9.78 35.67 19.85
C ARG A 436 -8.72 35.29 20.88
N ARG A 437 -8.38 33.99 20.99
CA ARG A 437 -7.38 33.51 21.93
C ARG A 437 -5.99 33.81 21.38
N ASN A 438 -5.17 34.50 22.17
CA ASN A 438 -3.73 34.58 21.91
C ASN A 438 -3.13 33.21 22.22
N THR A 439 -2.60 32.53 21.20
CA THR A 439 -1.77 31.34 21.40
C THR A 439 -0.45 31.78 22.05
N PRO A 440 0.12 31.02 23.00
CA PRO A 440 1.49 31.27 23.46
C PRO A 440 2.44 31.42 22.27
N GLY A 441 3.43 32.31 22.37
CA GLY A 441 4.44 32.49 21.33
C GLY A 441 5.24 31.21 21.15
N ILE A 442 4.94 30.46 20.10
CA ILE A 442 5.64 29.22 19.70
C ILE A 442 6.73 29.47 18.65
N VAL A 443 6.80 30.69 18.11
CA VAL A 443 7.78 31.09 17.11
C VAL A 443 8.37 32.43 17.54
N SER A 444 9.71 32.52 17.58
CA SER A 444 10.41 33.80 17.68
C SER A 444 11.49 33.90 16.61
N TRP A 445 11.70 35.11 16.11
CA TRP A 445 12.71 35.39 15.09
C TRP A 445 13.68 36.42 15.65
N ASP A 446 14.96 36.06 15.75
CA ASP A 446 16.03 36.99 16.11
C ASP A 446 17.09 37.00 15.00
N ARG A 447 17.05 38.05 14.17
CA ARG A 447 17.94 38.24 13.02
C ARG A 447 17.98 37.02 12.09
N ASP A 448 18.98 36.15 12.26
CA ASP A 448 19.23 34.96 11.44
C ASP A 448 18.79 33.66 12.14
N ARG A 449 18.38 33.72 13.42
CA ARG A 449 17.95 32.56 14.20
C ARG A 449 16.43 32.49 14.29
N LEU A 450 15.88 31.35 13.89
CA LEU A 450 14.51 30.96 14.13
C LEU A 450 14.45 30.12 15.40
N LEU A 451 13.49 30.40 16.27
CA LEU A 451 13.06 29.49 17.35
C LEU A 451 11.67 28.98 16.98
N VAL A 452 11.50 27.68 16.92
CA VAL A 452 10.19 27.02 16.79
C VAL A 452 10.07 26.05 17.96
N ASP A 453 9.12 26.31 18.84
CA ASP A 453 8.98 25.61 20.13
C ASP A 453 10.30 25.61 20.93
N LYS A 454 10.92 24.44 21.14
CA LYS A 454 12.20 24.29 21.87
C LYS A 454 13.43 24.23 20.97
N GLN A 455 13.27 24.34 19.65
CA GLN A 455 14.37 24.18 18.69
C GLN A 455 14.78 25.52 18.11
N SER A 456 16.10 25.78 18.09
CA SER A 456 16.67 26.97 17.44
C SER A 456 17.66 26.58 16.35
N PHE A 457 17.49 27.17 15.17
CA PHE A 457 18.38 26.99 14.02
C PHE A 457 18.52 28.30 13.25
N SER A 458 19.62 28.45 12.51
CA SER A 458 19.87 29.60 11.63
C SER A 458 19.26 29.40 10.24
N LEU A 459 19.13 30.47 9.45
CA LEU A 459 18.79 30.31 8.02
C LEU A 459 19.88 29.56 7.25
N ALA A 460 21.14 29.65 7.68
CA ALA A 460 22.25 28.87 7.11
C ALA A 460 22.07 27.36 7.35
N ASP A 461 21.59 26.97 8.53
CA ASP A 461 21.28 25.57 8.85
C ASP A 461 20.14 25.06 7.96
N LEU A 462 19.08 25.87 7.78
CA LEU A 462 17.96 25.54 6.90
C LEU A 462 18.42 25.36 5.44
N ARG A 463 19.25 26.29 4.92
CA ARG A 463 19.82 26.19 3.57
C ARG A 463 20.68 24.94 3.40
N SER A 464 21.51 24.62 4.39
CA SER A 464 22.36 23.44 4.38
C SER A 464 21.55 22.15 4.41
N MET A 465 20.48 22.11 5.21
CA MET A 465 19.54 20.99 5.26
C MET A 465 18.87 20.77 3.90
N VAL A 466 18.32 21.81 3.26
CA VAL A 466 17.68 21.69 1.94
C VAL A 466 18.68 21.25 0.87
N LYS A 467 19.91 21.79 0.89
CA LYS A 467 20.98 21.37 -0.02
C LYS A 467 21.37 19.90 0.18
N GLY A 468 21.56 19.46 1.42
CA GLY A 468 21.88 18.06 1.73
C GLY A 468 20.75 17.09 1.36
N LEU A 469 19.49 17.52 1.49
CA LEU A 469 18.34 16.76 1.01
C LEU A 469 18.33 16.64 -0.52
N TYR A 470 18.64 17.72 -1.24
CA TYR A 470 18.79 17.69 -2.70
C TYR A 470 19.91 16.73 -3.13
N GLU A 471 21.09 16.83 -2.53
CA GLU A 471 22.23 15.93 -2.83
C GLU A 471 21.88 14.46 -2.58
N THR A 472 21.16 14.20 -1.48
CA THR A 472 20.64 12.86 -1.14
C THR A 472 19.64 12.35 -2.18
N ALA A 473 18.66 13.18 -2.57
CA ALA A 473 17.67 12.81 -3.58
C ALA A 473 18.31 12.56 -4.95
N ARG A 474 19.28 13.41 -5.34
CA ARG A 474 20.06 13.23 -6.58
C ARG A 474 20.82 11.91 -6.59
N TRP A 475 21.52 11.59 -5.50
CA TRP A 475 22.26 10.33 -5.38
C TRP A 475 21.32 9.12 -5.45
N GLN A 476 20.19 9.17 -4.74
CA GLN A 476 19.18 8.11 -4.78
C GLN A 476 18.60 7.93 -6.18
N LEU A 477 18.31 9.03 -6.90
CA LEU A 477 17.87 8.96 -8.30
C LEU A 477 18.91 8.26 -9.16
N PHE A 478 20.15 8.73 -9.15
CA PHE A 478 21.18 8.25 -10.07
C PHE A 478 21.59 6.81 -9.77
N LYS A 479 21.78 6.48 -8.50
CA LYS A 479 22.27 5.16 -8.11
C LYS A 479 21.17 4.13 -7.92
N ASP A 480 20.12 4.46 -7.16
CA ASP A 480 19.11 3.48 -6.74
C ASP A 480 17.97 3.34 -7.77
N VAL A 481 17.63 4.42 -8.49
CA VAL A 481 16.52 4.44 -9.48
C VAL A 481 17.02 4.27 -10.91
N LEU A 482 18.02 5.02 -11.33
CA LEU A 482 18.60 4.95 -12.68
C LEU A 482 19.72 3.92 -12.78
N LEU A 483 20.13 3.29 -11.68
CA LEU A 483 21.10 2.19 -11.67
C LEU A 483 22.43 2.55 -12.35
N LEU A 484 22.88 3.80 -12.22
CA LEU A 484 24.20 4.21 -12.68
C LEU A 484 25.27 3.62 -11.75
N ASP A 485 26.34 3.08 -12.33
CA ASP A 485 27.52 2.66 -11.57
C ASP A 485 28.38 3.88 -11.27
N LEU A 486 28.29 4.38 -10.04
CA LEU A 486 28.99 5.57 -9.56
C LEU A 486 30.23 5.18 -8.75
N ASP A 487 31.33 5.91 -8.92
CA ASP A 487 32.52 5.80 -8.08
C ASP A 487 32.36 6.57 -6.75
N GLU A 488 33.42 6.58 -5.92
CA GLU A 488 33.43 7.26 -4.62
C GLU A 488 33.32 8.80 -4.73
N ARG A 489 33.40 9.35 -5.94
CA ARG A 489 33.30 10.77 -6.25
C ARG A 489 32.00 11.11 -7.01
N ASP A 490 31.04 10.18 -7.03
CA ASP A 490 29.79 10.27 -7.78
C ASP A 490 29.97 10.42 -9.31
N CYS A 491 31.11 9.99 -9.84
CA CYS A 491 31.37 9.94 -11.28
C CYS A 491 30.92 8.59 -11.85
N VAL A 492 30.30 8.63 -13.04
CA VAL A 492 29.87 7.42 -13.74
C VAL A 492 31.09 6.61 -14.19
N ARG A 493 31.16 5.34 -13.80
CA ARG A 493 32.28 4.45 -14.15
C ARG A 493 32.26 4.10 -15.65
N PRO A 494 33.44 3.94 -16.28
CA PRO A 494 33.54 3.47 -17.65
C PRO A 494 32.86 2.10 -17.82
N GLY A 495 31.98 1.99 -18.82
CA GLY A 495 31.18 0.78 -19.07
C GLY A 495 29.70 0.91 -18.69
N THR A 496 29.33 1.98 -17.98
CA THR A 496 27.92 2.37 -17.78
C THR A 496 27.42 3.13 -19.00
N THR A 497 26.19 2.83 -19.46
CA THR A 497 25.55 3.62 -20.50
C THR A 497 25.43 5.09 -20.07
N THR A 498 25.77 5.99 -20.99
CA THR A 498 25.75 7.43 -20.73
C THR A 498 24.33 7.91 -20.42
N LEU A 499 24.19 8.70 -19.34
CA LEU A 499 22.94 9.37 -19.03
C LEU A 499 22.63 10.39 -20.15
N PRO A 500 21.45 10.37 -20.77
CA PRO A 500 21.07 11.36 -21.76
C PRO A 500 21.10 12.75 -21.16
N GLU A 501 21.79 13.70 -21.79
CA GLU A 501 21.76 15.09 -21.33
C GLU A 501 20.41 15.73 -21.65
N VAL A 502 19.88 16.51 -20.71
CA VAL A 502 18.66 17.30 -20.92
C VAL A 502 18.86 18.72 -20.43
N SER A 503 18.49 19.68 -21.28
CA SER A 503 18.34 21.07 -20.87
C SER A 503 16.87 21.31 -20.55
N VAL A 504 16.52 21.32 -19.27
CA VAL A 504 15.12 21.53 -18.83
C VAL A 504 14.56 22.86 -19.36
N ASP A 505 15.42 23.87 -19.54
CA ASP A 505 15.06 25.18 -20.11
C ASP A 505 14.58 25.13 -21.56
N GLN A 506 14.96 24.08 -22.30
CA GLN A 506 14.55 23.88 -23.69
C GLN A 506 13.29 23.01 -23.82
N LEU A 507 12.87 22.36 -22.73
CA LEU A 507 11.67 21.54 -22.76
C LEU A 507 10.42 22.42 -22.79
N VAL A 508 9.49 22.05 -23.66
CA VAL A 508 8.22 22.72 -23.89
C VAL A 508 7.09 21.81 -23.38
N ASP A 509 6.04 22.43 -22.85
CA ASP A 509 4.80 21.74 -22.52
C ASP A 509 3.61 22.46 -23.15
N GLN A 510 2.54 21.71 -23.43
CA GLN A 510 1.26 22.20 -23.91
C GLN A 510 0.19 21.94 -22.83
N PRO A 511 -0.07 22.91 -21.91
CA PRO A 511 -1.01 22.72 -20.80
C PRO A 511 -2.46 22.51 -21.25
N ALA A 512 -2.81 22.95 -22.47
CA ALA A 512 -4.15 22.82 -23.03
C ALA A 512 -4.45 21.44 -23.63
N GLU A 513 -3.45 20.57 -23.75
CA GLU A 513 -3.63 19.24 -24.31
C GLU A 513 -4.17 18.27 -23.24
N LEU A 514 -5.31 17.66 -23.56
CA LEU A 514 -6.13 16.86 -22.65
C LEU A 514 -6.18 15.38 -23.02
N ALA A 515 -5.49 14.98 -24.10
CA ALA A 515 -5.41 13.59 -24.52
C ALA A 515 -4.98 12.67 -23.37
N THR A 516 -5.62 11.50 -23.28
CA THR A 516 -5.30 10.48 -22.29
C THR A 516 -3.84 10.04 -22.41
N GLY A 517 -3.16 9.94 -21.27
CA GLY A 517 -1.73 9.61 -21.18
C GLY A 517 -0.82 10.77 -21.59
N TRP A 518 -1.32 11.96 -21.88
CA TRP A 518 -0.47 13.09 -22.27
C TRP A 518 0.33 13.66 -21.09
N SER A 519 1.63 13.87 -21.32
CA SER A 519 2.57 14.60 -20.47
C SER A 519 3.54 15.36 -21.38
N PHE A 520 4.31 16.31 -20.84
CA PHE A 520 5.34 17.02 -21.62
C PHE A 520 6.37 16.09 -22.26
N LEU A 521 6.55 14.87 -21.73
CA LEU A 521 7.44 13.86 -22.30
C LEU A 521 7.03 13.43 -23.71
N LYS A 522 5.75 13.60 -24.06
CA LYS A 522 5.18 13.24 -25.38
C LYS A 522 5.12 14.43 -26.34
N HIS A 523 5.63 15.59 -25.94
CA HIS A 523 5.64 16.77 -26.79
C HIS A 523 6.63 16.57 -27.96
N PRO A 524 6.22 16.80 -29.22
CA PRO A 524 7.07 16.52 -30.39
C PRO A 524 8.38 17.32 -30.41
N ASP A 525 8.37 18.55 -29.88
CA ASP A 525 9.55 19.42 -29.88
C ASP A 525 10.59 19.09 -28.78
N ASN A 526 10.27 18.19 -27.85
CA ASN A 526 11.19 17.85 -26.75
C ASN A 526 12.25 16.82 -27.14
N HIS A 527 12.10 16.14 -28.29
CA HIS A 527 13.07 15.17 -28.83
C HIS A 527 13.56 14.13 -27.80
N LEU A 528 12.68 13.66 -26.92
CA LEU A 528 12.98 12.68 -25.86
C LEU A 528 12.79 11.23 -26.33
N ASP A 529 13.04 10.97 -27.61
CA ASP A 529 12.84 9.66 -28.21
C ASP A 529 13.69 8.58 -27.52
N GLY A 530 13.07 7.43 -27.23
CA GLY A 530 13.74 6.30 -26.56
C GLY A 530 13.97 6.44 -25.06
N TRP A 531 13.68 7.60 -24.45
CA TRP A 531 13.83 7.77 -22.98
C TRP A 531 13.02 6.76 -22.18
N GLN A 532 11.80 6.47 -22.64
CA GLN A 532 10.91 5.49 -22.03
C GLN A 532 11.48 4.06 -21.99
N ASP A 533 12.43 3.75 -22.88
CA ASP A 533 13.02 2.42 -23.04
C ASP A 533 14.43 2.36 -22.46
N TRP A 534 15.08 3.50 -22.24
CA TRP A 534 16.48 3.63 -21.85
C TRP A 534 16.87 2.75 -20.66
N LEU A 535 16.12 2.77 -19.56
CA LEU A 535 16.49 1.99 -18.38
C LEU A 535 16.20 0.49 -18.57
N LEU A 536 15.16 0.14 -19.31
CA LEU A 536 14.88 -1.26 -19.66
C LEU A 536 15.99 -1.80 -20.58
N ASP A 537 16.37 -1.06 -21.60
CA ASP A 537 17.43 -1.41 -22.54
C ASP A 537 18.76 -1.60 -21.79
N ARG A 538 19.10 -0.71 -20.86
CA ARG A 538 20.26 -0.91 -19.98
C ARG A 538 20.20 -2.19 -19.16
N VAL A 539 19.04 -2.51 -18.59
CA VAL A 539 18.85 -3.76 -17.82
C VAL A 539 18.99 -4.99 -18.72
N LEU A 540 18.65 -4.89 -20.00
CA LEU A 540 18.75 -5.98 -20.97
C LEU A 540 20.16 -6.12 -21.57
N GLU A 541 20.86 -5.01 -21.82
CA GLU A 541 22.13 -4.95 -22.54
C GLU A 541 23.34 -5.02 -21.60
N GLU A 542 23.30 -4.34 -20.46
CA GLU A 542 24.41 -4.34 -19.49
C GLU A 542 24.43 -5.66 -18.70
N ALA A 543 25.46 -6.48 -18.94
CA ALA A 543 25.58 -7.81 -18.31
C ALA A 543 25.41 -7.80 -16.77
N PRO A 544 25.99 -6.85 -16.00
CA PRO A 544 25.80 -6.81 -14.56
C PRO A 544 24.34 -6.56 -14.13
N LEU A 545 23.60 -5.74 -14.88
CA LEU A 545 22.19 -5.46 -14.60
C LEU A 545 21.30 -6.63 -15.02
N ARG A 546 21.56 -7.22 -16.19
CA ARG A 546 20.83 -8.40 -16.66
C ARG A 546 20.95 -9.55 -15.67
N GLU A 547 22.16 -9.88 -15.23
CA GLU A 547 22.39 -10.93 -14.23
C GLU A 547 21.76 -10.61 -12.87
N ARG A 548 21.63 -9.32 -12.54
CA ARG A 548 20.98 -8.84 -11.31
C ARG A 548 19.46 -8.95 -11.35
N PHE A 549 18.82 -8.71 -12.49
CA PHE A 549 17.35 -8.62 -12.58
C PHE A 549 16.68 -9.84 -13.22
N ILE A 550 17.35 -10.54 -14.14
CA ILE A 550 16.75 -11.61 -14.94
C ILE A 550 17.31 -12.98 -14.50
N ARG A 551 16.42 -13.95 -14.29
CA ARG A 551 16.76 -15.36 -14.03
C ARG A 551 16.79 -16.19 -15.31
N GLY A 552 15.92 -15.85 -16.26
CA GLY A 552 15.74 -16.56 -17.53
C GLY A 552 14.42 -16.17 -18.20
N MET A 553 13.98 -17.00 -19.15
CA MET A 553 12.68 -16.91 -19.80
C MET A 553 11.83 -18.13 -19.43
N ASP A 554 10.54 -17.92 -19.28
CA ASP A 554 9.55 -19.00 -19.19
C ASP A 554 9.02 -19.31 -20.60
N ASN A 555 9.47 -20.44 -21.14
CA ASN A 555 9.08 -20.90 -22.48
C ASN A 555 7.74 -21.66 -22.48
N THR A 556 7.04 -21.74 -21.33
CA THR A 556 5.76 -22.46 -21.22
C THR A 556 4.57 -21.63 -21.69
N GLN A 557 4.73 -20.30 -21.80
CA GLN A 557 3.70 -19.36 -22.22
C GLN A 557 4.12 -18.68 -23.54
N GLN A 558 3.13 -18.26 -24.34
CA GLN A 558 3.35 -17.47 -25.55
C GLN A 558 2.60 -16.13 -25.42
N PRO A 559 3.30 -14.98 -25.49
CA PRO A 559 4.76 -14.84 -25.59
C PRO A 559 5.50 -15.39 -24.36
N GLU A 560 6.78 -15.74 -24.54
CA GLU A 560 7.63 -16.18 -23.44
C GLU A 560 7.72 -15.07 -22.39
N GLN A 561 7.53 -15.43 -21.11
CA GLN A 561 7.53 -14.46 -20.03
C GLN A 561 8.91 -14.30 -19.41
N THR A 562 9.27 -13.06 -19.10
CA THR A 562 10.56 -12.78 -18.43
C THR A 562 10.51 -13.22 -16.97
N LEU A 563 11.43 -14.10 -16.57
CA LEU A 563 11.55 -14.51 -15.16
C LEU A 563 12.43 -13.52 -14.39
N TRP A 564 11.79 -12.55 -13.75
CA TRP A 564 12.45 -11.55 -12.90
C TRP A 564 12.95 -12.14 -11.56
N ARG A 565 13.99 -11.52 -10.99
CA ARG A 565 14.50 -11.84 -9.64
C ARG A 565 13.73 -11.05 -8.59
N ASP A 566 12.83 -11.71 -7.86
CA ASP A 566 11.99 -11.09 -6.81
C ASP A 566 12.80 -10.22 -5.82
N ASP A 567 13.92 -10.77 -5.30
CA ASP A 567 14.78 -10.05 -4.35
C ASP A 567 15.41 -8.78 -4.94
N ALA A 568 15.70 -8.78 -6.24
CA ALA A 568 16.28 -7.64 -6.95
C ALA A 568 15.22 -6.58 -7.23
N VAL A 569 14.03 -6.99 -7.67
CA VAL A 569 12.88 -6.09 -7.89
C VAL A 569 12.44 -5.46 -6.57
N ALA A 570 12.30 -6.24 -5.50
CA ALA A 570 11.95 -5.72 -4.17
C ALA A 570 12.97 -4.70 -3.64
N ARG A 571 14.27 -4.96 -3.87
CA ARG A 571 15.35 -4.03 -3.50
C ARG A 571 15.32 -2.74 -4.33
N TYR A 572 15.05 -2.87 -5.64
CA TYR A 572 14.87 -1.73 -6.53
C TYR A 572 13.69 -0.86 -6.10
N MET A 573 12.51 -1.45 -5.87
CA MET A 573 11.32 -0.74 -5.42
C MET A 573 11.52 -0.07 -4.06
N LYS A 574 12.35 -0.64 -3.17
CA LYS A 574 12.76 0.02 -1.92
C LYS A 574 13.60 1.28 -2.18
N GLY A 575 14.51 1.24 -3.15
CA GLY A 575 15.28 2.40 -3.60
C GLY A 575 14.39 3.50 -4.18
N VAL A 576 13.46 3.12 -5.06
CA VAL A 576 12.43 4.01 -5.62
C VAL A 576 11.62 4.70 -4.52
N ARG A 577 11.15 3.97 -3.50
CA ARG A 577 10.42 4.57 -2.37
C ARG A 577 11.25 5.61 -1.62
N ARG A 578 12.51 5.31 -1.29
CA ARG A 578 13.41 6.27 -0.62
C ARG A 578 13.63 7.53 -1.45
N PHE A 579 13.85 7.38 -2.75
CA PHE A 579 13.95 8.51 -3.66
C PHE A 579 12.67 9.36 -3.64
N LYS A 580 11.50 8.72 -3.78
CA LYS A 580 10.20 9.41 -3.79
C LYS A 580 9.92 10.13 -2.47
N GLU A 581 10.30 9.57 -1.32
CA GLU A 581 10.20 10.20 0.02
C GLU A 581 11.09 11.46 0.11
N SER A 582 12.35 11.37 -0.35
CA SER A 582 13.27 12.51 -0.39
C SER A 582 12.78 13.59 -1.34
N LEU A 583 12.32 13.20 -2.55
CA LEU A 583 11.75 14.11 -3.53
C LEU A 583 10.49 14.79 -3.00
N PHE A 584 9.60 14.05 -2.33
CA PHE A 584 8.39 14.60 -1.70
C PHE A 584 8.75 15.72 -0.73
N THR A 585 9.69 15.44 0.17
CA THR A 585 10.15 16.40 1.19
C THR A 585 10.82 17.60 0.53
N LEU A 586 11.63 17.37 -0.50
CA LEU A 586 12.32 18.42 -1.24
C LEU A 586 11.35 19.34 -1.97
N VAL A 587 10.35 18.79 -2.66
CA VAL A 587 9.27 19.55 -3.30
C VAL A 587 8.48 20.33 -2.25
N HIS A 588 8.15 19.71 -1.11
CA HIS A 588 7.41 20.36 -0.03
C HIS A 588 8.14 21.60 0.53
N LEU A 589 9.46 21.54 0.65
CA LEU A 589 10.29 22.61 1.23
C LEU A 589 10.72 23.67 0.21
N SER A 590 10.85 23.31 -1.07
CA SER A 590 11.41 24.20 -2.10
C SER A 590 10.37 24.83 -3.02
N ALA A 591 9.14 24.32 -3.08
CA ALA A 591 8.11 24.79 -4.02
C ALA A 591 7.32 26.03 -3.56
N GLY A 592 7.91 26.85 -2.67
CA GLY A 592 7.25 27.98 -2.04
C GLY A 592 6.25 27.57 -0.96
N ALA A 593 4.96 27.84 -1.16
CA ALA A 593 3.94 27.53 -0.15
C ALA A 593 3.64 26.02 -0.11
N PRO A 594 3.87 25.34 1.03
CA PRO A 594 3.75 23.89 1.11
C PRO A 594 2.33 23.41 0.79
N ALA A 595 2.22 22.38 -0.04
CA ALA A 595 0.98 21.64 -0.24
C ALA A 595 0.68 20.78 1.00
N ARG A 596 -0.61 20.58 1.31
CA ARG A 596 -0.97 19.55 2.30
C ARG A 596 -0.63 18.17 1.75
N GLY A 597 -0.29 17.21 2.63
CA GLY A 597 0.03 15.83 2.22
C GLY A 597 -1.00 15.23 1.26
N THR A 598 -2.30 15.40 1.56
CA THR A 598 -3.39 14.89 0.71
C THR A 598 -3.58 15.65 -0.62
N GLU A 599 -3.00 16.84 -0.77
CA GLU A 599 -3.03 17.62 -2.02
C GLU A 599 -1.87 17.16 -2.94
N ILE A 600 -0.66 17.00 -2.39
CA ILE A 600 0.53 16.59 -3.17
C ILE A 600 0.46 15.11 -3.62
N THR A 601 -0.11 14.19 -2.82
CA THR A 601 -0.28 12.79 -3.24
C THR A 601 -1.38 12.59 -4.29
N SER A 602 -2.15 13.64 -4.63
CA SER A 602 -3.14 13.59 -5.71
C SER A 602 -2.57 13.94 -7.08
N ILE A 603 -1.28 14.33 -7.14
CA ILE A 603 -0.63 14.78 -8.38
C ILE A 603 -0.41 13.59 -9.32
N GLN A 604 -0.94 13.71 -10.53
CA GLN A 604 -0.71 12.77 -11.62
C GLN A 604 0.35 13.29 -12.58
N CYS A 605 1.18 12.40 -13.12
CA CYS A 605 2.26 12.72 -14.05
C CYS A 605 1.73 12.89 -15.49
N GLU A 606 0.59 12.28 -15.79
CA GLU A 606 -0.04 12.25 -17.10
C GLU A 606 -1.56 12.37 -16.96
N ASN A 607 -2.22 12.79 -18.04
CA ASN A 607 -3.67 12.92 -18.05
C ASN A 607 -4.34 11.54 -17.92
N SER A 608 -5.20 11.34 -16.90
CA SER A 608 -5.88 10.06 -16.72
C SER A 608 -7.00 9.83 -17.76
N ALA A 609 -7.21 8.56 -18.14
CA ALA A 609 -8.32 8.09 -18.96
C ALA A 609 -9.69 8.29 -18.29
N ASP A 610 -9.72 8.40 -16.96
CA ASP A 610 -10.96 8.35 -16.18
C ASP A 610 -11.68 9.71 -16.19
N GLY A 611 -11.07 10.77 -16.75
CA GLY A 611 -11.66 12.11 -16.85
C GLY A 611 -11.82 12.85 -15.51
N VAL A 612 -11.45 12.22 -14.39
CA VAL A 612 -11.60 12.76 -13.02
C VAL A 612 -10.43 13.67 -12.60
N GLY A 613 -9.34 13.71 -13.36
CA GLY A 613 -8.18 14.56 -13.07
C GLY A 613 -7.30 14.81 -14.29
N TYR A 614 -6.85 16.05 -14.43
CA TYR A 614 -5.73 16.42 -15.32
C TYR A 614 -4.41 16.13 -14.61
N ARG A 615 -3.34 15.96 -15.38
CA ARG A 615 -2.00 15.89 -14.79
C ARG A 615 -1.75 17.10 -13.88
N GLY A 616 -0.99 16.88 -12.82
CA GLY A 616 -0.55 17.91 -11.90
C GLY A 616 0.89 18.34 -12.12
N VAL A 617 1.57 17.85 -13.16
CA VAL A 617 2.97 18.20 -13.48
C VAL A 617 3.00 18.95 -14.81
N PHE A 618 3.60 20.14 -14.81
CA PHE A 618 3.72 21.02 -15.98
C PHE A 618 5.15 21.58 -16.07
N LEU A 619 5.57 21.97 -17.27
CA LEU A 619 6.79 22.75 -17.47
C LEU A 619 6.46 24.18 -17.91
N GLU A 620 7.11 25.16 -17.28
CA GLU A 620 7.00 26.56 -17.67
C GLU A 620 8.30 27.28 -17.34
N GLY A 621 8.92 27.90 -18.36
CA GLY A 621 10.16 28.68 -18.20
C GLY A 621 11.36 27.89 -17.65
N GLY A 622 11.50 26.61 -18.02
CA GLY A 622 12.57 25.74 -17.53
C GLY A 622 12.36 25.17 -16.13
N LEU A 623 11.20 25.41 -15.53
CA LEU A 623 10.86 24.94 -14.19
C LEU A 623 9.69 23.96 -14.24
N VAL A 624 9.76 22.94 -13.39
CA VAL A 624 8.62 22.06 -13.12
C VAL A 624 7.66 22.76 -12.16
N SER A 625 6.38 22.79 -12.52
CA SER A 625 5.28 23.22 -11.67
C SER A 625 4.41 22.04 -11.24
N PHE A 626 4.20 21.93 -9.94
CA PHE A 626 3.22 21.04 -9.33
C PHE A 626 1.89 21.76 -9.12
N THR A 627 0.89 21.39 -9.91
CA THR A 627 -0.44 21.97 -9.91
C THR A 627 -1.42 21.08 -9.17
N THR A 628 -2.05 21.62 -8.12
CA THR A 628 -3.13 20.94 -7.38
C THR A 628 -4.43 21.72 -7.54
N THR A 629 -5.50 21.05 -7.96
CA THR A 629 -6.86 21.61 -8.04
C THR A 629 -7.70 21.27 -6.80
N TYR A 630 -7.33 20.19 -6.10
CA TYR A 630 -7.89 19.81 -4.81
C TYR A 630 -7.30 20.65 -3.68
N HIS A 631 -8.16 21.13 -2.77
CA HIS A 631 -7.75 21.77 -1.53
C HIS A 631 -8.76 21.45 -0.44
N LYS A 632 -8.37 21.49 0.85
CA LYS A 632 -9.25 21.18 2.00
C LYS A 632 -10.54 22.02 2.06
N GLY A 633 -10.56 23.17 1.37
CA GLY A 633 -11.73 24.03 1.21
C GLY A 633 -12.63 23.68 0.03
N TYR A 634 -12.26 22.74 -0.85
CA TYR A 634 -13.01 22.39 -2.06
C TYR A 634 -14.39 21.82 -1.72
N SER A 635 -14.44 20.82 -0.84
CA SER A 635 -15.71 20.21 -0.40
C SER A 635 -16.66 21.24 0.24
N PHE A 636 -16.12 22.27 0.90
CA PHE A 636 -16.91 23.33 1.54
C PHE A 636 -17.23 24.52 0.61
N SER A 637 -16.33 24.91 -0.29
CA SER A 637 -16.46 26.12 -1.12
C SER A 637 -16.93 25.83 -2.55
N LYS A 638 -16.76 24.58 -3.02
CA LYS A 638 -16.97 24.13 -4.41
C LYS A 638 -16.30 24.97 -5.49
N ARG A 639 -15.38 25.87 -5.11
CA ARG A 639 -14.56 26.64 -6.04
C ARG A 639 -13.26 25.89 -6.22
N VAL A 640 -12.98 25.45 -7.44
CA VAL A 640 -11.66 24.95 -7.79
C VAL A 640 -10.68 26.11 -7.63
N LYS A 641 -9.61 25.89 -6.87
CA LYS A 641 -8.48 26.80 -6.81
C LYS A 641 -7.28 26.05 -7.34
N THR A 642 -6.83 26.45 -8.52
CA THR A 642 -5.59 25.96 -9.10
C THR A 642 -4.43 26.64 -8.41
N ILE A 643 -3.56 25.87 -7.76
CA ILE A 643 -2.37 26.38 -7.11
C ILE A 643 -1.16 25.77 -7.82
N HIS A 644 -0.37 26.63 -8.46
CA HIS A 644 0.90 26.30 -9.09
C HIS A 644 2.02 26.41 -8.08
N ARG A 645 2.91 25.41 -8.05
CA ARG A 645 4.06 25.35 -7.15
C ARG A 645 5.31 25.01 -7.94
N TYR A 646 6.11 26.03 -8.22
CA TYR A 646 7.36 25.92 -8.97
C TYR A 646 8.47 25.44 -8.05
N VAL A 647 9.19 24.41 -8.48
CA VAL A 647 10.41 23.98 -7.80
C VAL A 647 11.65 24.60 -8.48
N PRO A 648 12.78 24.73 -7.78
CA PRO A 648 14.04 25.18 -8.37
C PRO A 648 14.46 24.33 -9.57
N GLN A 649 15.32 24.88 -10.42
CA GLN A 649 15.78 24.22 -11.65
C GLN A 649 16.46 22.89 -11.36
N GLU A 650 17.26 22.82 -10.30
CA GLU A 650 17.97 21.61 -9.89
C GLU A 650 17.00 20.49 -9.49
N VAL A 651 15.89 20.85 -8.84
CA VAL A 651 14.83 19.90 -8.47
C VAL A 651 14.00 19.52 -9.70
N SER A 652 13.78 20.46 -10.61
CA SER A 652 13.08 20.24 -11.89
C SER A 652 13.79 19.16 -12.72
N GLU A 653 15.12 19.22 -12.78
CA GLU A 653 15.96 18.21 -13.46
C GLU A 653 15.77 16.81 -12.87
N LEU A 654 15.75 16.67 -11.54
CA LEU A 654 15.49 15.38 -10.88
C LEU A 654 14.11 14.81 -11.25
N VAL A 655 13.10 15.67 -11.32
CA VAL A 655 11.73 15.26 -11.69
C VAL A 655 11.68 14.82 -13.15
N VAL A 656 12.31 15.57 -14.06
CA VAL A 656 12.34 15.23 -15.50
C VAL A 656 13.03 13.88 -15.71
N TYR A 657 14.21 13.66 -15.13
CA TYR A 657 14.89 12.36 -15.22
C TYR A 657 14.08 11.22 -14.61
N PHE A 658 13.47 11.45 -13.45
CA PHE A 658 12.63 10.42 -12.83
C PHE A 658 11.45 10.05 -13.73
N LEU A 659 10.71 11.04 -14.23
CA LEU A 659 9.53 10.81 -15.06
C LEU A 659 9.87 10.20 -16.42
N GLY A 660 10.99 10.63 -17.02
CA GLY A 660 11.38 10.23 -18.36
C GLY A 660 12.14 8.90 -18.43
N LEU A 661 12.97 8.58 -17.43
CA LEU A 661 13.85 7.39 -17.46
C LEU A 661 13.50 6.36 -16.37
N GLY A 662 13.18 6.81 -15.15
CA GLY A 662 12.94 5.94 -14.01
C GLY A 662 11.53 5.33 -13.97
N ARG A 663 10.51 6.18 -14.08
CA ARG A 663 9.09 5.79 -14.03
C ARG A 663 8.71 4.76 -15.10
N PRO A 664 9.13 4.86 -16.36
CA PRO A 664 8.78 3.86 -17.38
C PRO A 664 9.23 2.45 -17.03
N PHE A 665 10.43 2.29 -16.45
CA PHE A 665 10.92 0.99 -16.00
C PHE A 665 10.18 0.49 -14.75
N ILE A 666 9.77 1.38 -13.85
CA ILE A 666 8.90 1.02 -12.71
C ILE A 666 7.57 0.47 -13.23
N ASP A 667 6.97 1.15 -14.21
CA ASP A 667 5.73 0.72 -14.85
C ASP A 667 5.91 -0.64 -15.53
N ASP A 668 7.03 -0.85 -16.23
CA ASP A 668 7.37 -2.13 -16.85
C ASP A 668 7.52 -3.25 -15.81
N LEU A 669 8.19 -3.02 -14.67
CA LEU A 669 8.28 -4.01 -13.59
C LEU A 669 6.91 -4.28 -12.94
N GLN A 670 6.09 -3.26 -12.75
CA GLN A 670 4.73 -3.44 -12.24
C GLN A 670 3.89 -4.32 -13.18
N MET A 671 4.03 -4.14 -14.49
CA MET A 671 3.31 -4.95 -15.48
C MET A 671 3.90 -6.36 -15.63
N LEU A 672 5.20 -6.46 -15.90
CA LEU A 672 5.90 -7.70 -16.27
C LEU A 672 6.20 -8.62 -15.08
N HIS A 673 6.39 -8.09 -13.88
CA HIS A 673 6.68 -8.88 -12.68
C HIS A 673 5.49 -8.99 -11.74
N ASN A 674 4.83 -7.88 -11.41
CA ASN A 674 3.75 -7.87 -10.43
C ASN A 674 2.35 -8.13 -11.03
N GLY A 675 2.24 -8.21 -12.36
CA GLY A 675 0.97 -8.41 -13.04
C GLY A 675 -0.02 -7.25 -12.87
N VAL A 676 0.43 -6.05 -12.50
CA VAL A 676 -0.43 -4.88 -12.24
C VAL A 676 -1.04 -4.36 -13.55
N ALA A 677 -2.36 -4.47 -13.69
CA ALA A 677 -3.09 -4.17 -14.94
C ALA A 677 -2.81 -2.76 -15.47
N ARG A 678 -2.79 -1.76 -14.59
CA ARG A 678 -2.52 -0.36 -14.91
C ARG A 678 -1.58 0.24 -13.87
N PRO A 679 -0.33 0.55 -14.23
CA PRO A 679 0.52 1.38 -13.40
C PRO A 679 -0.17 2.71 -13.11
N THR A 680 -0.08 3.19 -11.88
CA THR A 680 -0.82 4.39 -11.49
C THR A 680 -0.24 5.63 -12.16
N ALA A 681 -1.10 6.58 -12.55
CA ALA A 681 -0.67 7.88 -13.06
C ALA A 681 -0.06 8.78 -11.96
N PHE A 682 -0.21 8.41 -10.68
CA PHE A 682 0.19 9.23 -9.55
C PHE A 682 1.71 9.32 -9.41
N LEU A 683 2.21 10.53 -9.15
CA LEU A 683 3.62 10.73 -8.84
C LEU A 683 3.97 10.11 -7.48
N TRP A 684 3.12 10.31 -6.48
CA TRP A 684 3.18 9.62 -5.19
C TRP A 684 1.89 8.84 -5.02
N GLU A 685 1.97 7.52 -4.91
CA GLU A 685 0.77 6.69 -4.78
C GLU A 685 0.00 7.13 -3.53
N PRO A 686 -1.28 7.50 -3.64
CA PRO A 686 -2.09 7.74 -2.46
C PRO A 686 -2.18 6.42 -1.69
N GLU A 687 -2.08 6.51 -0.37
CA GLU A 687 -2.41 5.39 0.49
C GLU A 687 -3.84 4.92 0.15
N PRO A 688 -4.06 3.61 -0.07
CA PRO A 688 -5.40 3.09 -0.30
C PRO A 688 -6.32 3.59 0.81
N GLU A 689 -7.51 4.08 0.47
CA GLU A 689 -8.47 4.41 1.52
C GLU A 689 -8.80 3.13 2.29
N GLU A 690 -8.72 3.22 3.62
CA GLU A 690 -9.15 2.17 4.54
C GLU A 690 -10.52 1.65 4.07
N GLN A 691 -10.55 0.40 3.62
CA GLN A 691 -11.78 -0.28 3.25
C GLN A 691 -12.42 -0.83 4.52
N TRP A 692 -13.72 -1.04 4.48
CA TRP A 692 -14.40 -1.75 5.54
C TRP A 692 -13.90 -3.22 5.51
N GLU A 693 -13.45 -3.77 6.65
CA GLU A 693 -12.87 -5.12 6.76
C GLU A 693 -13.93 -6.19 6.44
N ASP A 694 -13.72 -7.02 5.41
CA ASP A 694 -14.57 -8.18 5.13
C ASP A 694 -14.23 -9.32 6.12
N ASP A 695 -15.08 -9.52 7.13
CA ASP A 695 -14.91 -10.57 8.15
C ASP A 695 -15.18 -11.98 7.60
N SER A 696 -14.23 -12.56 6.86
CA SER A 696 -14.24 -14.00 6.60
C SER A 696 -13.39 -14.83 7.56
N ASP A 697 -12.58 -14.24 8.44
CA ASP A 697 -11.81 -14.98 9.45
C ASP A 697 -11.61 -14.12 10.71
N SER A 698 -12.54 -14.24 11.65
CA SER A 698 -12.42 -13.67 13.00
C SER A 698 -11.43 -14.48 13.84
N GLU A 699 -10.24 -13.95 14.09
CA GLU A 699 -9.44 -14.33 15.25
C GLU A 699 -9.32 -13.13 16.21
N GLU A 700 -9.80 -13.39 17.42
CA GLU A 700 -9.68 -12.70 18.71
C GLU A 700 -8.96 -11.34 18.77
N ILE A 701 -9.74 -10.31 19.14
CA ILE A 701 -9.26 -8.98 19.56
C ILE A 701 -8.56 -9.13 20.92
N ASP A 702 -7.26 -8.85 20.95
CA ASP A 702 -6.48 -8.65 22.18
C ASP A 702 -6.59 -7.16 22.59
N ASP A 703 -7.10 -6.93 23.80
CA ASP A 703 -7.21 -5.62 24.42
C ASP A 703 -5.80 -5.09 24.78
N GLY A 704 -5.37 -3.98 24.19
CA GLY A 704 -4.09 -3.35 24.56
C GLY A 704 -3.83 -1.97 23.97
N ASP A 705 -4.25 -0.94 24.71
CA ASP A 705 -3.60 0.37 24.87
C ASP A 705 -2.79 0.96 23.70
N GLU A 706 -3.38 1.94 22.99
CA GLU A 706 -2.62 2.88 22.16
C GLU A 706 -2.92 4.34 22.56
N TYR A 707 -2.37 4.73 23.71
CA TYR A 707 -2.12 6.14 24.06
C TYR A 707 -0.62 6.38 24.20
N GLY A 708 -0.04 7.02 23.17
CA GLY A 708 1.09 7.92 23.30
C GLY A 708 2.41 7.34 23.81
N GLU A 709 3.23 6.82 22.89
CA GLU A 709 4.66 6.64 23.14
C GLU A 709 5.50 7.00 21.92
N ALA A 710 5.69 8.31 21.75
CA ALA A 710 6.76 8.87 20.93
C ALA A 710 7.19 10.21 21.56
N ASP A 711 7.71 10.15 22.81
CA ASP A 711 8.58 11.19 23.39
C ASP A 711 9.03 10.86 24.83
N ARG A 712 9.45 9.61 25.10
CA ARG A 712 10.07 9.23 26.39
C ARG A 712 11.22 8.23 26.26
N GLU A 713 12.20 8.54 25.42
CA GLU A 713 13.55 7.99 25.61
C GLU A 713 14.59 9.07 25.30
N LYS A 714 14.86 9.92 26.30
CA LYS A 714 16.13 10.65 26.53
C LYS A 714 16.00 11.57 27.75
N ALA A 715 15.73 10.98 28.91
CA ALA A 715 15.84 11.70 30.19
C ALA A 715 16.07 10.72 31.33
N GLN A 716 17.19 10.00 31.31
CA GLN A 716 17.75 9.35 32.50
C GLN A 716 19.23 9.00 32.28
N SER A 717 20.08 10.02 32.32
CA SER A 717 21.38 9.89 32.96
C SER A 717 21.91 11.26 33.37
N ALA A 718 22.36 11.33 34.62
CA ALA A 718 23.12 12.40 35.25
C ALA A 718 22.38 13.72 35.56
N ASN A 719 21.74 13.74 36.73
CA ASN A 719 22.05 14.80 37.69
C ASN A 719 22.79 14.13 38.86
N PRO A 720 23.98 14.61 39.22
CA PRO A 720 24.04 15.38 40.46
C PRO A 720 24.98 16.59 40.41
N ASP A 721 24.59 17.59 41.19
CA ASP A 721 25.39 18.64 41.80
C ASP A 721 25.71 19.92 41.01
N GLY A 722 25.17 21.02 41.52
CA GLY A 722 26.02 22.13 41.95
C GLY A 722 25.75 23.51 41.34
N TYR A 723 24.88 24.26 42.02
CA TYR A 723 24.67 25.72 41.98
C TYR A 723 23.84 26.33 40.86
#